data_AF-A0A8T6FBW3-F1
#
_entry.id   AF-A0A8T6FBW3-F1
#
_cell.length_a   1.000
_cell.length_b   1.000
_cell.length_c   1.000
_cell.angle_alpha   90.00
_cell.angle_beta   90.00
_cell.angle_gamma   90.00
#
_symmetry.space_group_name_H-M   'P 1'
#
loop_
_entity.id
_entity.type
_entity.pdbx_description
1 polymer ?
#
loop_
_entity_poly.entity_id
_entity_poly.type
_entity_poly.pdbx_seq_one_letter_code
_entity_poly.pdbx_strand_id
1 'polypeptide(L)'
;MANQSLLVPTRVFAKALIVALATVVAALAVLFTYDASSAQEEPRCAATALGQLPAQTEGGLQFAGSWSAQDCESEYRPGIGAQYFEFEVVESGRIRIELTSNSADPFLYLTASDGLRIADDDDSGALLNARIERDFAPGTYQIEATTVGARTPVGADFNISIYYVEGCEITPLGALTEDSPLRAMGSWALDTCGSRIVVTHPAHSYLFELPQTGRVRIDLTSDNGDPVVSLATVDGVAIGANDDGGVGLNSRIDQYLPAGAYIIEATTYSQGGLQPAASDFELSIQVVNEQLEQLDPNPKVEFLAAPDQVVSGDPFTVHFRVGNHGGGDLYGNAASYLVLVRGPENRHWGNPIPVSESSWAPGSSYHTGNPAANSTSTTLEGLASVDLRLEEPGRSWVLVALYALNEDDRGLWFHATWKHVHVLESAEFGPTSVRLNGRTLSVAATAESDGTVSTTVSDVSDREQSVDSTEELQAIYSAGVRRLLLDDLFARETITALEESTAGTFPGVFGPGLSALTPQSGSSVARFADRYIADVSESELAAASEAGFMIDPGLVEQQILSTADNARREYETLAEGWRRLRSRVGSGGAITYAEALSLHSQLRYAESILDSAIRAGELVSSARAAESGWESDSVQTQLAEFAADAGCRGSAGRFSAALTSAAPRLAATHLALDSQLRAALPFFGTATEHAICAAREIDGANDRFFNLLGIDSPDPSQLPGFQYAPANLDSEPAAHTLRILARLDADGRIEHAVELADGRIILPDRRFLAAGAAPGGTYHSSAVEISGGPIGAIRSQIDSMGRIVVSFLGSDGNQVVPDNRIIPPNATVGAWLRSTRIEVPAAVPLLAAVG
;
A
#
# COMPACT_ATOMS: atom_id res chain seq x y z
N MET A 1 28.03 64.33 50.65
CA MET A 1 28.35 65.77 50.49
C MET A 1 29.22 65.96 49.26
N ALA A 2 29.23 67.15 48.63
CA ALA A 2 30.11 67.64 47.53
C ALA A 2 30.70 66.59 46.53
N ASN A 3 30.36 66.52 45.23
CA ASN A 3 30.06 67.54 44.18
C ASN A 3 31.28 68.34 43.68
N GLN A 4 31.37 68.56 42.35
CA GLN A 4 32.37 69.35 41.58
C GLN A 4 33.81 68.76 41.51
N SER A 5 34.69 68.98 40.51
CA SER A 5 34.68 69.54 39.13
C SER A 5 36.11 69.37 38.52
N LEU A 6 36.48 69.50 37.22
CA LEU A 6 35.81 69.65 35.90
C LEU A 6 36.84 69.42 34.73
N LEU A 7 36.39 69.50 33.46
CA LEU A 7 37.14 69.91 32.23
C LEU A 7 38.36 69.09 31.72
N VAL A 8 38.06 67.98 31.03
CA VAL A 8 38.25 67.77 29.57
C VAL A 8 39.33 68.57 28.80
N PRO A 9 40.13 67.89 27.95
CA PRO A 9 40.29 68.31 26.54
C PRO A 9 40.04 67.19 25.50
N THR A 10 38.93 67.28 24.76
CA THR A 10 38.38 66.27 23.81
C THR A 10 39.09 66.17 22.45
N ARG A 11 40.42 66.32 22.38
CA ARG A 11 41.17 66.33 21.09
C ARG A 11 42.15 65.17 20.85
N VAL A 12 42.32 64.25 21.81
CA VAL A 12 43.21 63.08 21.63
C VAL A 12 42.46 61.84 21.14
N PHE A 13 41.31 61.51 21.74
CA PHE A 13 40.56 60.28 21.46
C PHE A 13 40.11 60.12 19.99
N ALA A 14 39.76 61.22 19.31
CA ALA A 14 39.33 61.17 17.90
C ALA A 14 40.40 60.62 16.95
N LYS A 15 41.70 60.82 17.25
CA LYS A 15 42.79 60.25 16.44
C LYS A 15 43.09 58.80 16.79
N ALA A 16 42.94 58.41 18.05
CA ALA A 16 43.12 57.01 18.47
C ALA A 16 42.06 56.09 17.85
N LEU A 17 40.78 56.52 17.84
CA LEU A 17 39.67 55.71 17.35
C LEU A 17 39.76 55.45 15.83
N ILE A 18 40.16 56.46 15.03
CA ILE A 18 40.30 56.31 13.58
C ILE A 18 41.45 55.35 13.22
N VAL A 19 42.58 55.41 13.93
CA VAL A 19 43.71 54.48 13.70
C VAL A 19 43.33 53.06 14.10
N ALA A 20 42.69 52.87 15.25
CA ALA A 20 42.23 51.56 15.70
C ALA A 20 41.24 50.91 14.72
N LEU A 21 40.26 51.68 14.23
CA LEU A 21 39.28 51.18 13.27
C LEU A 21 39.93 50.81 11.93
N ALA A 22 40.89 51.61 11.45
CA ALA A 22 41.66 51.30 10.25
C ALA A 22 42.47 50.00 10.38
N THR A 23 43.09 49.75 11.54
CA THR A 23 43.82 48.49 11.77
C THR A 23 42.91 47.26 11.87
N VAL A 24 41.69 47.40 12.40
CA VAL A 24 40.72 46.28 12.46
C VAL A 24 40.15 45.97 11.07
N VAL A 25 39.81 46.98 10.28
CA VAL A 25 39.36 46.78 8.88
C VAL A 25 40.48 46.17 8.03
N ALA A 26 41.74 46.60 8.19
CA ALA A 26 42.88 45.99 7.52
C ALA A 26 43.12 44.53 7.96
N ALA A 27 42.87 44.19 9.22
CA ALA A 27 43.01 42.81 9.72
C ALA A 27 41.91 41.88 9.18
N LEU A 28 40.65 42.32 9.12
CA LEU A 28 39.58 41.53 8.49
C LEU A 28 39.77 41.38 6.98
N ALA A 29 40.32 42.39 6.30
CA ALA A 29 40.59 42.31 4.85
C ALA A 29 41.66 41.27 4.49
N VAL A 30 42.50 40.83 5.43
CA VAL A 30 43.56 39.81 5.21
C VAL A 30 43.09 38.39 5.57
N LEU A 31 41.88 38.23 6.14
CA LEU A 31 41.25 36.93 6.38
C LEU A 31 40.19 36.55 5.32
N PHE A 32 39.92 37.43 4.36
CA PHE A 32 39.03 37.17 3.22
C PHE A 32 39.64 37.48 1.85
N THR A 33 40.97 37.55 1.75
CA THR A 33 41.66 37.16 0.51
C THR A 33 41.73 35.64 0.44
N TYR A 34 40.58 35.00 0.26
CA TYR A 34 40.57 33.73 -0.46
C TYR A 34 41.06 34.08 -1.86
N ASP A 35 42.20 33.53 -2.26
CA ASP A 35 42.69 33.76 -3.60
C ASP A 35 41.68 33.12 -4.55
N ALA A 36 41.10 33.91 -5.46
CA ALA A 36 40.42 33.37 -6.64
C ALA A 36 41.49 32.92 -7.65
N SER A 37 42.49 32.20 -7.16
CA SER A 37 43.48 31.48 -7.95
C SER A 37 42.70 30.42 -8.72
N SER A 38 42.44 30.74 -9.99
CA SER A 38 41.84 29.87 -11.01
C SER A 38 41.25 28.58 -10.46
N ALA A 39 39.92 28.54 -10.31
CA ALA A 39 39.20 27.33 -10.65
C ALA A 39 39.52 27.05 -12.13
N GLN A 40 40.65 26.39 -12.34
CA GLN A 40 41.04 25.85 -13.61
C GLN A 40 40.03 24.73 -13.82
N GLU A 41 39.09 24.92 -14.75
CA GLU A 41 38.22 23.85 -15.18
C GLU A 41 39.13 22.65 -15.52
N GLU A 42 38.92 21.54 -14.82
CA GLU A 42 39.48 20.25 -15.22
C GLU A 42 39.12 20.10 -16.71
N PRO A 43 40.09 19.77 -17.58
CA PRO A 43 39.87 19.86 -19.02
C PRO A 43 38.83 18.82 -19.45
N ARG A 44 37.56 19.26 -19.55
CA ARG A 44 36.43 18.44 -19.98
C ARG A 44 36.82 17.68 -21.23
N CYS A 45 36.50 16.39 -21.22
CA CYS A 45 36.97 15.48 -22.25
C CYS A 45 36.38 15.84 -23.61
N ALA A 46 37.25 15.90 -24.62
CA ALA A 46 36.87 16.39 -25.93
C ALA A 46 35.92 15.40 -26.62
N ALA A 47 34.65 15.80 -26.76
CA ALA A 47 33.66 15.02 -27.48
C ALA A 47 34.06 14.87 -28.96
N THR A 48 33.92 13.66 -29.49
CA THR A 48 34.12 13.35 -30.91
C THR A 48 32.84 13.63 -31.68
N ALA A 49 32.86 14.63 -32.56
CA ALA A 49 31.73 14.98 -33.40
C ALA A 49 31.43 13.89 -34.43
N LEU A 50 30.29 13.22 -34.25
CA LEU A 50 29.70 12.27 -35.21
C LEU A 50 28.97 13.00 -36.35
N GLY A 51 28.52 14.23 -36.09
CA GLY A 51 27.88 15.11 -37.07
C GLY A 51 26.35 15.13 -36.96
N GLN A 52 25.71 15.56 -38.04
CA GLN A 52 24.27 15.69 -38.16
C GLN A 52 23.64 14.31 -38.45
N LEU A 53 22.65 13.91 -37.66
CA LEU A 53 21.86 12.70 -37.92
C LEU A 53 21.07 12.85 -39.24
N PRO A 54 21.23 11.94 -40.22
CA PRO A 54 20.46 11.99 -41.47
C PRO A 54 18.96 11.83 -41.23
N ALA A 55 18.14 12.42 -42.11
CA ALA A 55 16.68 12.31 -42.03
C ALA A 55 16.23 10.84 -42.14
N GLN A 56 15.03 10.51 -41.64
CA GLN A 56 14.57 9.14 -41.36
C GLN A 56 14.79 8.10 -42.50
N THR A 57 14.74 8.52 -43.76
CA THR A 57 14.92 7.65 -44.94
C THR A 57 16.37 7.42 -45.36
N GLU A 58 17.34 8.05 -44.71
CA GLU A 58 18.78 7.89 -44.94
C GLU A 58 19.45 7.28 -43.70
N GLY A 59 20.34 6.30 -43.90
CA GLY A 59 20.88 5.49 -42.81
C GLY A 59 21.63 6.29 -41.74
N GLY A 60 21.44 5.91 -40.48
CA GLY A 60 21.94 6.64 -39.30
C GLY A 60 23.46 6.68 -39.13
N LEU A 61 23.89 7.41 -38.10
CA LEU A 61 25.30 7.57 -37.73
C LEU A 61 25.87 6.27 -37.15
N GLN A 62 27.14 5.98 -37.43
CA GLN A 62 27.86 4.83 -36.89
C GLN A 62 29.31 5.20 -36.54
N PHE A 63 29.83 4.67 -35.44
CA PHE A 63 31.22 4.85 -35.02
C PHE A 63 31.77 3.59 -34.35
N ALA A 64 32.87 3.06 -34.86
CA ALA A 64 33.60 1.95 -34.25
C ALA A 64 34.89 2.45 -33.57
N GLY A 65 35.09 2.06 -32.32
CA GLY A 65 36.23 2.43 -31.48
C GLY A 65 36.69 1.28 -30.58
N SER A 66 37.59 1.56 -29.65
CA SER A 66 37.97 0.63 -28.59
C SER A 66 38.45 1.38 -27.36
N TRP A 67 38.17 0.84 -26.16
CA TRP A 67 38.53 1.49 -24.90
C TRP A 67 40.01 1.29 -24.56
N SER A 68 40.66 2.33 -24.05
CA SER A 68 42.09 2.33 -23.72
C SER A 68 42.39 2.77 -22.29
N ALA A 69 43.59 2.46 -21.80
CA ALA A 69 44.10 2.98 -20.52
C ALA A 69 44.60 4.44 -20.62
N GLN A 70 44.27 5.14 -21.70
CA GLN A 70 44.52 6.56 -21.94
C GLN A 70 43.21 7.34 -22.16
N ASP A 71 42.07 6.67 -22.06
CA ASP A 71 40.75 7.27 -22.12
C ASP A 71 40.49 8.14 -20.88
N CYS A 72 39.46 8.96 -20.93
CA CYS A 72 39.06 9.80 -19.81
C CYS A 72 38.46 9.00 -18.66
N GLU A 73 38.43 9.56 -17.46
CA GLU A 73 37.58 9.04 -16.40
C GLU A 73 36.12 9.40 -16.70
N SER A 74 35.19 8.47 -16.45
CA SER A 74 33.74 8.70 -16.55
C SER A 74 33.29 9.79 -15.58
N GLU A 75 32.46 10.74 -16.04
CA GLU A 75 31.87 11.78 -15.17
C GLU A 75 30.87 11.19 -14.16
N TYR A 76 30.36 9.97 -14.41
CA TYR A 76 29.35 9.31 -13.59
C TYR A 76 29.84 8.01 -12.90
N ARG A 77 30.94 7.39 -13.37
CA ARG A 77 31.52 6.15 -12.81
C ARG A 77 33.02 6.34 -12.45
N PRO A 78 33.35 6.94 -11.30
CA PRO A 78 34.74 7.16 -10.89
C PRO A 78 35.61 5.91 -10.94
N GLY A 79 36.81 6.05 -11.49
CA GLY A 79 37.77 4.98 -11.73
C GLY A 79 37.55 4.13 -12.99
N ILE A 80 36.59 4.47 -13.86
CA ILE A 80 36.32 3.77 -15.12
C ILE A 80 36.65 4.65 -16.34
N GLY A 81 37.27 4.05 -17.37
CA GLY A 81 37.57 4.71 -18.64
C GLY A 81 36.33 4.97 -19.51
N ALA A 82 36.26 6.14 -20.14
CA ALA A 82 35.13 6.62 -20.94
C ALA A 82 35.60 7.42 -22.17
N GLN A 83 34.80 7.36 -23.25
CA GLN A 83 34.97 8.17 -24.47
C GLN A 83 33.71 8.99 -24.75
N TYR A 84 33.89 10.23 -25.15
CA TYR A 84 32.81 11.20 -25.34
C TYR A 84 32.55 11.48 -26.82
N PHE A 85 31.28 11.63 -27.19
CA PHE A 85 30.81 11.86 -28.56
C PHE A 85 29.74 12.94 -28.58
N GLU A 86 29.56 13.62 -29.72
CA GLU A 86 28.48 14.59 -29.92
C GLU A 86 27.80 14.42 -31.28
N PHE A 87 26.49 14.65 -31.34
CA PHE A 87 25.68 14.56 -32.55
C PHE A 87 24.57 15.62 -32.58
N GLU A 88 24.12 15.99 -33.78
CA GLU A 88 23.06 16.98 -33.99
C GLU A 88 21.78 16.30 -34.53
N VAL A 89 20.68 16.48 -33.81
CA VAL A 89 19.33 16.13 -34.26
C VAL A 89 18.70 17.36 -34.91
N VAL A 90 18.20 17.23 -36.14
CA VAL A 90 17.58 18.36 -36.89
C VAL A 90 16.06 18.26 -37.03
N GLU A 91 15.51 17.05 -36.91
CA GLU A 91 14.08 16.78 -37.00
C GLU A 91 13.64 16.04 -35.72
N SER A 92 12.49 16.40 -35.16
CA SER A 92 11.96 15.71 -33.98
C SER A 92 11.49 14.30 -34.35
N GLY A 93 11.89 13.29 -33.58
CA GLY A 93 11.47 11.92 -33.82
C GLY A 93 12.04 10.93 -32.82
N ARG A 94 11.59 9.68 -32.90
CA ARG A 94 12.06 8.58 -32.07
C ARG A 94 13.41 8.07 -32.58
N ILE A 95 14.45 8.16 -31.76
CA ILE A 95 15.83 7.79 -32.08
C ILE A 95 16.28 6.70 -31.12
N ARG A 96 16.92 5.66 -31.66
CA ARG A 96 17.66 4.65 -30.92
C ARG A 96 19.16 4.92 -31.05
N ILE A 97 19.82 4.99 -29.90
CA ILE A 97 21.27 4.94 -29.73
C ILE A 97 21.58 3.54 -29.20
N GLU A 98 22.56 2.85 -29.78
CA GLU A 98 23.06 1.56 -29.28
C GLU A 98 24.58 1.65 -29.12
N LEU A 99 25.13 1.12 -28.03
CA LEU A 99 26.56 0.99 -27.79
C LEU A 99 26.87 -0.49 -27.53
N THR A 100 27.58 -1.10 -28.48
CA THR A 100 27.73 -2.56 -28.56
C THR A 100 29.18 -3.02 -28.43
N SER A 101 29.44 -4.11 -27.71
CA SER A 101 30.72 -4.83 -27.67
C SER A 101 30.51 -6.35 -27.66
N ASN A 102 31.55 -7.09 -28.09
CA ASN A 102 31.63 -8.55 -27.95
C ASN A 102 32.67 -8.97 -26.90
N SER A 103 33.28 -8.01 -26.20
CA SER A 103 34.48 -8.17 -25.37
C SER A 103 34.49 -7.33 -24.09
N ALA A 104 33.50 -6.47 -23.92
CA ALA A 104 33.26 -5.65 -22.74
C ALA A 104 31.76 -5.67 -22.43
N ASP A 105 31.43 -5.14 -21.26
CA ASP A 105 30.09 -4.92 -20.74
C ASP A 105 29.85 -3.39 -20.85
N PRO A 106 29.19 -2.89 -21.92
CA PRO A 106 29.15 -1.46 -22.24
C PRO A 106 28.17 -0.70 -21.34
N PHE A 107 28.48 0.55 -21.03
CA PHE A 107 27.57 1.45 -20.34
C PHE A 107 27.50 2.79 -21.10
N LEU A 108 26.29 3.29 -21.32
CA LEU A 108 26.00 4.46 -22.15
C LEU A 108 25.32 5.55 -21.32
N TYR A 109 25.88 6.75 -21.26
CA TYR A 109 25.15 7.95 -20.82
C TYR A 109 24.80 8.85 -22.01
N LEU A 110 23.61 9.43 -21.99
CA LEU A 110 23.15 10.50 -22.89
C LEU A 110 23.01 11.80 -22.08
N THR A 111 23.67 12.86 -22.53
CA THR A 111 23.64 14.19 -21.93
C THR A 111 23.17 15.27 -22.92
N ALA A 112 22.59 16.35 -22.40
CA ALA A 112 22.36 17.58 -23.15
C ALA A 112 23.68 18.36 -23.30
N SER A 113 23.72 19.31 -24.24
CA SER A 113 24.91 20.14 -24.53
C SER A 113 25.40 21.04 -23.37
N ASP A 114 24.68 21.14 -22.25
CA ASP A 114 25.13 21.79 -21.01
C ASP A 114 25.78 20.82 -20.00
N GLY A 115 25.67 19.50 -20.24
CA GLY A 115 26.11 18.42 -19.36
C GLY A 115 24.99 17.77 -18.54
N LEU A 116 23.73 18.19 -18.70
CA LEU A 116 22.60 17.56 -17.98
C LEU A 116 22.36 16.14 -18.51
N ARG A 117 22.48 15.13 -17.63
CA ARG A 117 22.12 13.73 -17.92
C ARG A 117 20.63 13.60 -18.27
N ILE A 118 20.35 13.03 -19.44
CA ILE A 118 19.01 12.84 -20.00
C ILE A 118 18.53 11.40 -19.75
N ALA A 119 19.40 10.42 -20.00
CA ALA A 119 19.15 8.99 -19.89
C ALA A 119 20.48 8.23 -19.83
N ASP A 120 20.41 6.96 -19.46
CA ASP A 120 21.53 6.03 -19.46
C ASP A 120 21.06 4.57 -19.45
N ASP A 121 21.93 3.64 -19.86
CA ASP A 121 21.62 2.21 -20.05
C ASP A 121 22.92 1.36 -20.11
N ASP A 122 22.86 0.09 -19.70
CA ASP A 122 23.88 -0.94 -19.97
C ASP A 122 23.37 -2.25 -20.63
N ASP A 123 22.11 -2.66 -20.40
CA ASP A 123 21.64 -4.00 -20.80
C ASP A 123 20.40 -4.07 -21.71
N SER A 124 19.76 -2.96 -22.10
CA SER A 124 18.49 -3.03 -22.88
C SER A 124 18.65 -3.30 -24.39
N GLY A 125 19.87 -3.52 -24.86
CA GLY A 125 20.18 -4.01 -26.20
C GLY A 125 20.10 -5.54 -26.28
N ALA A 126 20.88 -6.13 -27.18
CA ALA A 126 20.99 -7.58 -27.30
C ALA A 126 22.17 -8.12 -26.48
N LEU A 127 21.95 -9.13 -25.63
CA LEU A 127 22.92 -9.70 -24.67
C LEU A 127 23.24 -8.74 -23.50
N LEU A 128 24.44 -8.17 -23.47
CA LEU A 128 24.92 -7.18 -22.48
C LEU A 128 25.44 -6.01 -23.30
N ASN A 129 24.53 -5.18 -23.80
CA ASN A 129 24.83 -4.07 -24.70
C ASN A 129 23.84 -2.94 -24.44
N ALA A 130 24.37 -1.72 -24.28
CA ALA A 130 23.57 -0.58 -23.93
C ALA A 130 22.71 -0.06 -25.10
N ARG A 131 21.49 0.38 -24.82
CA ARG A 131 20.57 1.00 -25.78
C ARG A 131 19.75 2.10 -25.10
N ILE A 132 19.76 3.31 -25.67
CA ILE A 132 18.84 4.39 -25.28
C ILE A 132 17.91 4.67 -26.46
N GLU A 133 16.60 4.49 -26.28
CA GLU A 133 15.60 4.82 -27.29
C GLU A 133 14.54 5.79 -26.74
N ARG A 134 14.48 7.00 -27.31
CA ARG A 134 13.58 8.07 -26.84
C ARG A 134 13.08 8.94 -28.00
N ASP A 135 12.05 9.72 -27.75
CA ASP A 135 11.62 10.81 -28.63
C ASP A 135 12.51 12.06 -28.39
N PHE A 136 13.21 12.54 -29.42
CA PHE A 136 14.14 13.68 -29.36
C PHE A 136 13.54 14.95 -29.98
N ALA A 137 14.03 16.11 -29.53
CA ALA A 137 13.81 17.41 -30.17
C ALA A 137 15.04 17.82 -31.01
N PRO A 138 14.92 18.79 -31.94
CA PRO A 138 16.08 19.33 -32.64
C PRO A 138 17.07 20.01 -31.67
N GLY A 139 18.34 19.65 -31.73
CA GLY A 139 19.39 20.12 -30.82
C GLY A 139 20.67 19.28 -30.88
N THR A 140 21.68 19.72 -30.14
CA THR A 140 22.96 19.00 -29.98
C THR A 140 22.96 18.18 -28.69
N TYR A 141 23.34 16.91 -28.82
CA TYR A 141 23.34 15.92 -27.75
C TYR A 141 24.73 15.29 -27.62
N GLN A 142 25.08 14.87 -26.41
CA GLN A 142 26.36 14.25 -26.08
C GLN A 142 26.16 12.83 -25.55
N ILE A 143 27.14 11.97 -25.82
CA ILE A 143 27.17 10.56 -25.43
C ILE A 143 28.47 10.31 -24.66
N GLU A 144 28.38 9.63 -23.53
CA GLU A 144 29.53 8.99 -22.87
C GLU A 144 29.42 7.47 -23.09
N ALA A 145 30.46 6.88 -23.67
CA ALA A 145 30.61 5.44 -23.84
C ALA A 145 31.67 4.91 -22.86
N THR A 146 31.23 4.20 -21.82
CA THR A 146 32.06 3.59 -20.78
C THR A 146 31.67 2.11 -20.60
N THR A 147 32.00 1.49 -19.47
CA THR A 147 31.77 0.06 -19.20
C THR A 147 31.31 -0.20 -17.77
N VAL A 148 30.52 -1.24 -17.54
CA VAL A 148 29.99 -1.59 -16.20
C VAL A 148 31.12 -1.84 -15.19
N GLY A 149 32.15 -2.58 -15.58
CA GLY A 149 33.21 -3.06 -14.69
C GLY A 149 34.32 -2.04 -14.42
N ALA A 150 34.73 -1.92 -13.14
CA ALA A 150 35.87 -1.09 -12.66
C ALA A 150 37.28 -1.56 -13.12
N ARG A 151 37.34 -2.29 -14.24
CA ARG A 151 38.52 -2.56 -15.04
C ARG A 151 38.11 -2.49 -16.49
N THR A 152 38.14 -1.28 -17.06
CA THR A 152 38.02 -1.07 -18.50
C THR A 152 38.90 -2.09 -19.24
N PRO A 153 38.33 -3.00 -20.05
CA PRO A 153 39.10 -4.03 -20.73
C PRO A 153 39.90 -3.38 -21.86
N VAL A 154 41.15 -3.00 -21.54
CA VAL A 154 42.05 -2.25 -22.42
C VAL A 154 42.25 -2.98 -23.75
N GLY A 155 41.73 -2.39 -24.84
CA GLY A 155 41.72 -2.99 -26.17
C GLY A 155 40.48 -3.82 -26.51
N ALA A 156 39.37 -3.67 -25.78
CA ALA A 156 38.06 -4.16 -26.20
C ALA A 156 37.43 -3.20 -27.21
N ASP A 157 36.96 -3.74 -28.34
CA ASP A 157 36.30 -2.98 -29.40
C ASP A 157 34.83 -2.70 -29.06
N PHE A 158 34.33 -1.55 -29.51
CA PHE A 158 32.91 -1.18 -29.44
C PHE A 158 32.41 -0.53 -30.73
N ASN A 159 31.09 -0.55 -30.93
CA ASN A 159 30.42 0.17 -32.01
C ASN A 159 29.17 0.91 -31.49
N ILE A 160 29.09 2.21 -31.80
CA ILE A 160 27.94 3.08 -31.59
C ILE A 160 27.11 3.12 -32.88
N SER A 161 25.79 3.00 -32.78
CA SER A 161 24.82 3.30 -33.84
C SER A 161 23.77 4.29 -33.34
N ILE A 162 23.40 5.29 -34.15
CA ILE A 162 22.35 6.28 -33.85
C ILE A 162 21.44 6.41 -35.05
N TYR A 163 20.15 6.06 -34.92
CA TYR A 163 19.20 6.08 -36.04
C TYR A 163 17.76 6.35 -35.58
N TYR A 164 16.95 6.94 -36.47
CA TYR A 164 15.50 7.04 -36.26
C TYR A 164 14.85 5.65 -36.37
N VAL A 165 13.87 5.37 -35.51
CA VAL A 165 13.18 4.07 -35.49
C VAL A 165 11.83 4.20 -36.21
N GLU A 166 11.71 3.55 -37.37
CA GLU A 166 10.43 3.43 -38.08
C GLU A 166 9.45 2.53 -37.29
N GLY A 167 8.15 2.73 -37.49
CA GLY A 167 7.10 1.89 -36.88
C GLY A 167 6.69 2.24 -35.45
N CYS A 168 7.39 3.14 -34.76
CA CYS A 168 7.09 3.54 -33.37
C CYS A 168 6.00 4.64 -33.24
N GLU A 169 5.23 4.84 -34.30
CA GLU A 169 4.06 5.73 -34.33
C GLU A 169 2.88 5.09 -33.60
N ILE A 170 1.99 5.91 -33.04
CA ILE A 170 0.81 5.43 -32.33
C ILE A 170 -0.23 4.97 -33.34
N THR A 171 -0.49 3.66 -33.41
CA THR A 171 -1.35 3.06 -34.43
C THR A 171 -2.84 3.32 -34.14
N PRO A 172 -3.58 4.04 -35.03
CA PRO A 172 -4.98 4.35 -34.80
C PRO A 172 -5.88 3.13 -35.06
N LEU A 173 -6.57 2.67 -34.02
CA LEU A 173 -7.56 1.58 -34.09
C LEU A 173 -8.96 2.09 -34.46
N GLY A 174 -9.22 3.40 -34.26
CA GLY A 174 -10.47 4.06 -34.63
C GLY A 174 -11.42 4.30 -33.46
N ALA A 175 -12.71 4.44 -33.75
CA ALA A 175 -13.75 4.76 -32.78
C ALA A 175 -14.33 3.49 -32.13
N LEU A 176 -14.21 3.39 -30.81
CA LEU A 176 -14.73 2.33 -29.97
C LEU A 176 -16.22 2.54 -29.69
N THR A 177 -17.08 1.59 -30.02
CA THR A 177 -18.52 1.61 -29.69
C THR A 177 -19.00 0.22 -29.28
N GLU A 178 -20.15 0.11 -28.61
CA GLU A 178 -20.69 -1.19 -28.16
C GLU A 178 -20.83 -2.22 -29.30
N ASP A 179 -21.31 -1.81 -30.48
CA ASP A 179 -21.43 -2.66 -31.67
C ASP A 179 -20.10 -2.91 -32.42
N SER A 180 -18.98 -2.28 -31.99
CA SER A 180 -17.70 -2.29 -32.70
C SER A 180 -16.51 -2.31 -31.72
N PRO A 181 -16.23 -3.46 -31.08
CA PRO A 181 -14.99 -3.66 -30.33
C PRO A 181 -13.79 -3.58 -31.28
N LEU A 182 -12.68 -3.05 -30.78
CA LEU A 182 -11.42 -2.89 -31.51
C LEU A 182 -10.47 -4.04 -31.16
N ARG A 183 -9.63 -4.45 -32.11
CA ARG A 183 -8.61 -5.47 -31.91
C ARG A 183 -7.32 -5.10 -32.64
N ALA A 184 -6.20 -5.49 -32.05
CA ALA A 184 -4.89 -5.45 -32.70
C ALA A 184 -4.15 -6.76 -32.41
N MET A 185 -3.24 -7.13 -33.31
CA MET A 185 -2.30 -8.23 -33.11
C MET A 185 -0.91 -7.72 -33.43
N GLY A 186 0.09 -8.26 -32.75
CA GLY A 186 1.49 -7.93 -32.97
C GLY A 186 2.39 -8.97 -32.32
N SER A 187 3.68 -8.67 -32.27
CA SER A 187 4.65 -9.45 -31.52
C SER A 187 5.73 -8.55 -30.93
N TRP A 188 6.30 -8.98 -29.81
CA TRP A 188 7.44 -8.36 -29.18
C TRP A 188 8.72 -9.09 -29.59
N ALA A 189 9.72 -8.34 -30.04
CA ALA A 189 11.04 -8.82 -30.43
C ALA A 189 12.13 -7.78 -30.13
N LEU A 190 13.40 -8.18 -30.20
CA LEU A 190 14.58 -7.34 -29.85
C LEU A 190 14.73 -6.05 -30.68
N ASP A 191 14.08 -5.96 -31.85
CA ASP A 191 14.06 -4.80 -32.72
C ASP A 191 12.83 -3.89 -32.51
N THR A 192 11.78 -4.39 -31.85
CA THR A 192 10.55 -3.65 -31.53
C THR A 192 10.85 -2.37 -30.76
N CYS A 193 10.03 -1.34 -30.97
CA CYS A 193 10.09 -0.08 -30.24
C CYS A 193 10.04 -0.28 -28.73
N GLY A 194 10.72 0.55 -27.95
CA GLY A 194 10.59 0.53 -26.50
C GLY A 194 9.20 0.99 -26.03
N SER A 195 8.76 0.54 -24.86
CA SER A 195 7.69 1.21 -24.13
C SER A 195 8.09 2.65 -23.78
N ARG A 196 7.13 3.56 -23.79
CA ARG A 196 7.27 4.95 -23.30
C ARG A 196 7.00 5.08 -21.81
N ILE A 197 6.59 3.99 -21.15
CA ILE A 197 6.11 3.94 -19.76
C ILE A 197 7.02 3.04 -18.91
N VAL A 198 7.37 1.85 -19.41
CA VAL A 198 8.27 0.87 -18.75
C VAL A 198 9.55 0.77 -19.59
N VAL A 199 10.59 1.51 -19.22
CA VAL A 199 11.87 1.53 -19.97
C VAL A 199 12.46 0.11 -20.08
N THR A 200 13.30 -0.14 -21.09
CA THR A 200 13.92 -1.43 -21.47
C THR A 200 13.00 -2.55 -22.00
N HIS A 201 11.68 -2.33 -22.03
CA HIS A 201 10.70 -3.32 -22.52
C HIS A 201 10.22 -3.03 -23.96
N PRO A 202 9.98 -4.04 -24.81
CA PRO A 202 9.44 -3.87 -26.16
C PRO A 202 7.92 -3.59 -26.13
N ALA A 203 7.42 -2.71 -27.00
CA ALA A 203 6.03 -2.27 -26.97
C ALA A 203 5.45 -1.82 -28.31
N HIS A 204 4.12 -1.87 -28.40
CA HIS A 204 3.32 -1.28 -29.47
C HIS A 204 2.35 -0.25 -28.88
N SER A 205 2.38 0.99 -29.37
CA SER A 205 1.46 2.05 -28.96
C SER A 205 0.25 2.14 -29.91
N TYR A 206 -0.96 2.22 -29.35
CA TYR A 206 -2.23 2.28 -30.07
C TYR A 206 -3.07 3.49 -29.64
N LEU A 207 -3.93 4.00 -30.53
CA LEU A 207 -4.86 5.10 -30.25
C LEU A 207 -6.30 4.65 -30.54
N PHE A 208 -7.22 4.89 -29.60
CA PHE A 208 -8.66 4.78 -29.85
C PHE A 208 -9.42 6.04 -29.44
N GLU A 209 -10.52 6.31 -30.15
CA GLU A 209 -11.50 7.33 -29.76
C GLU A 209 -12.68 6.65 -29.06
N LEU A 210 -13.12 7.19 -27.93
CA LEU A 210 -14.36 6.81 -27.25
C LEU A 210 -15.40 7.92 -27.45
N PRO A 211 -16.42 7.73 -28.31
CA PRO A 211 -17.36 8.81 -28.66
C PRO A 211 -18.34 9.18 -27.54
N GLN A 212 -18.54 8.32 -26.55
CA GLN A 212 -19.46 8.52 -25.43
C GLN A 212 -18.88 7.94 -24.13
N THR A 213 -19.07 8.62 -23.01
CA THR A 213 -18.61 8.16 -21.69
C THR A 213 -19.19 6.79 -21.32
N GLY A 214 -18.34 5.84 -20.96
CA GLY A 214 -18.75 4.48 -20.58
C GLY A 214 -17.60 3.70 -19.92
N ARG A 215 -17.90 2.51 -19.39
CA ARG A 215 -16.86 1.57 -18.95
C ARG A 215 -16.25 0.85 -20.15
N VAL A 216 -14.93 0.74 -20.18
CA VAL A 216 -14.15 0.09 -21.23
C VAL A 216 -13.32 -1.03 -20.60
N ARG A 217 -13.33 -2.20 -21.24
CA ARG A 217 -12.41 -3.30 -20.96
C ARG A 217 -11.33 -3.33 -22.04
N ILE A 218 -10.10 -3.50 -21.59
CA ILE A 218 -8.92 -3.72 -22.42
C ILE A 218 -8.31 -5.04 -21.93
N ASP A 219 -8.35 -6.08 -22.77
CA ASP A 219 -7.67 -7.35 -22.53
C ASP A 219 -6.43 -7.41 -23.43
N LEU A 220 -5.27 -7.79 -22.88
CA LEU A 220 -4.05 -8.07 -23.63
C LEU A 220 -3.59 -9.50 -23.33
N THR A 221 -3.49 -10.33 -24.35
CA THR A 221 -3.26 -11.76 -24.19
C THR A 221 -2.09 -12.29 -25.02
N SER A 222 -1.32 -13.24 -24.45
CA SER A 222 -0.28 -14.00 -25.17
C SER A 222 -0.30 -15.48 -24.78
N ASP A 223 0.01 -16.35 -25.74
CA ASP A 223 0.23 -17.79 -25.51
C ASP A 223 1.66 -18.12 -25.04
N ASN A 224 2.63 -17.23 -25.26
CA ASN A 224 4.06 -17.52 -25.10
C ASN A 224 4.89 -16.41 -24.40
N GLY A 225 4.32 -15.23 -24.23
CA GLY A 225 4.91 -14.11 -23.48
C GLY A 225 4.07 -13.75 -22.25
N ASP A 226 4.57 -12.77 -21.50
CA ASP A 226 3.98 -12.29 -20.24
C ASP A 226 3.47 -10.85 -20.47
N PRO A 227 2.23 -10.63 -20.91
CA PRO A 227 1.75 -9.32 -21.36
C PRO A 227 1.65 -8.28 -20.24
N VAL A 228 1.79 -7.00 -20.61
CA VAL A 228 1.51 -5.84 -19.76
C VAL A 228 0.79 -4.78 -20.61
N VAL A 229 -0.38 -4.34 -20.15
CA VAL A 229 -1.16 -3.31 -20.83
C VAL A 229 -1.25 -2.05 -19.99
N SER A 230 -1.10 -0.89 -20.63
CA SER A 230 -1.28 0.41 -19.99
C SER A 230 -2.19 1.31 -20.83
N LEU A 231 -2.85 2.24 -20.15
CA LEU A 231 -3.85 3.15 -20.69
C LEU A 231 -3.55 4.58 -20.23
N ALA A 232 -3.54 5.53 -21.17
CA ALA A 232 -3.29 6.94 -20.93
C ALA A 232 -4.24 7.83 -21.77
N THR A 233 -4.34 9.10 -21.37
CA THR A 233 -4.89 10.17 -22.23
C THR A 233 -3.91 10.50 -23.37
N VAL A 234 -4.39 11.17 -24.42
CA VAL A 234 -3.51 11.72 -25.49
C VAL A 234 -2.46 12.73 -24.99
N ASP A 235 -2.67 13.35 -23.82
CA ASP A 235 -1.71 14.26 -23.18
C ASP A 235 -0.64 13.50 -22.35
N GLY A 236 -0.59 12.16 -22.44
CA GLY A 236 0.37 11.30 -21.73
C GLY A 236 0.05 11.06 -20.25
N VAL A 237 -1.04 11.59 -19.72
CA VAL A 237 -1.48 11.30 -18.34
C VAL A 237 -1.98 9.86 -18.27
N ALA A 238 -1.26 9.01 -17.55
CA ALA A 238 -1.64 7.63 -17.28
C ALA A 238 -2.98 7.54 -16.52
N ILE A 239 -3.77 6.53 -16.86
CA ILE A 239 -5.10 6.24 -16.29
C ILE A 239 -5.07 4.91 -15.53
N GLY A 240 -4.31 3.93 -16.03
CA GLY A 240 -4.07 2.65 -15.36
C GLY A 240 -3.09 1.78 -16.14
N ALA A 241 -2.53 0.78 -15.45
CA ALA A 241 -1.72 -0.28 -16.03
C ALA A 241 -2.01 -1.60 -15.29
N ASN A 242 -1.84 -2.73 -15.97
CA ASN A 242 -1.94 -4.06 -15.38
C ASN A 242 -1.20 -5.09 -16.24
N ASP A 243 -0.78 -6.17 -15.59
CA ASP A 243 -0.05 -7.33 -16.09
C ASP A 243 -0.89 -8.63 -15.95
N ASP A 244 -1.43 -8.93 -14.77
CA ASP A 244 -2.00 -10.24 -14.41
C ASP A 244 -3.54 -10.35 -14.35
N GLY A 245 -4.28 -9.27 -14.57
CA GLY A 245 -5.69 -9.11 -14.19
C GLY A 245 -6.72 -9.87 -15.05
N GLY A 246 -6.25 -10.64 -16.03
CA GLY A 246 -7.02 -11.46 -16.94
C GLY A 246 -7.11 -12.93 -16.50
N VAL A 247 -6.69 -13.85 -17.37
CA VAL A 247 -6.70 -15.31 -17.12
C VAL A 247 -5.29 -15.86 -17.30
N GLY A 248 -4.68 -16.38 -16.24
CA GLY A 248 -3.28 -16.81 -16.27
C GLY A 248 -2.35 -15.61 -16.07
N LEU A 249 -1.40 -15.42 -16.98
CA LEU A 249 -0.51 -14.24 -17.03
C LEU A 249 -1.06 -13.13 -17.94
N ASN A 250 -2.33 -13.19 -18.35
CA ASN A 250 -2.90 -12.24 -19.30
C ASN A 250 -3.40 -10.98 -18.61
N SER A 251 -3.26 -9.81 -19.23
CA SER A 251 -3.56 -8.51 -18.61
C SER A 251 -4.97 -8.01 -18.87
N ARG A 252 -5.52 -7.23 -17.92
CA ARG A 252 -6.81 -6.55 -18.06
C ARG A 252 -6.86 -5.18 -17.37
N ILE A 253 -7.36 -4.17 -18.09
CA ILE A 253 -7.84 -2.90 -17.52
C ILE A 253 -9.37 -2.82 -17.70
N ASP A 254 -10.08 -2.56 -16.60
CA ASP A 254 -11.52 -2.28 -16.57
C ASP A 254 -11.76 -0.87 -16.01
N GLN A 255 -12.03 0.11 -16.88
CA GLN A 255 -12.03 1.52 -16.47
C GLN A 255 -13.24 2.29 -17.00
N TYR A 256 -13.86 3.13 -16.15
CA TYR A 256 -14.80 4.16 -16.61
C TYR A 256 -14.04 5.32 -17.25
N LEU A 257 -14.34 5.61 -18.52
CA LEU A 257 -13.67 6.62 -19.33
C LEU A 257 -14.68 7.67 -19.84
N PRO A 258 -14.41 8.98 -19.68
CA PRO A 258 -15.11 10.04 -20.41
C PRO A 258 -15.02 9.89 -21.93
N ALA A 259 -15.95 10.48 -22.66
CA ALA A 259 -15.78 10.66 -24.12
C ALA A 259 -14.48 11.44 -24.41
N GLY A 260 -13.62 10.89 -25.27
CA GLY A 260 -12.25 11.40 -25.48
C GLY A 260 -11.40 10.45 -26.32
N ALA A 261 -10.12 10.78 -26.49
CA ALA A 261 -9.14 9.94 -27.17
C ALA A 261 -8.08 9.41 -26.19
N TYR A 262 -7.70 8.15 -26.37
CA TYR A 262 -6.90 7.39 -25.40
C TYR A 262 -5.79 6.61 -26.09
N ILE A 263 -4.61 6.66 -25.49
CA ILE A 263 -3.44 5.88 -25.90
C ILE A 263 -3.43 4.60 -25.07
N ILE A 264 -3.23 3.46 -25.72
CA ILE A 264 -2.86 2.19 -25.08
C ILE A 264 -1.41 1.89 -25.44
N GLU A 265 -0.66 1.33 -24.51
CA GLU A 265 0.62 0.71 -24.83
C GLU A 265 0.60 -0.76 -24.40
N ALA A 266 0.84 -1.64 -25.37
CA ALA A 266 0.91 -3.08 -25.21
C ALA A 266 2.38 -3.50 -25.16
N THR A 267 2.86 -3.81 -23.97
CA THR A 267 4.23 -4.25 -23.68
C THR A 267 4.18 -5.59 -22.93
N THR A 268 5.28 -5.99 -22.30
CA THR A 268 5.43 -7.31 -21.69
C THR A 268 6.34 -7.21 -20.46
N TYR A 269 6.14 -8.08 -19.46
CA TYR A 269 6.76 -8.00 -18.14
C TYR A 269 8.26 -8.33 -18.14
N SER A 270 8.73 -9.11 -19.13
CA SER A 270 10.15 -9.42 -19.27
C SER A 270 10.83 -8.47 -20.27
N GLN A 271 11.92 -7.84 -19.83
CA GLN A 271 12.78 -6.96 -20.63
C GLN A 271 13.19 -7.58 -21.97
N GLY A 272 13.51 -6.73 -22.95
CA GLY A 272 13.78 -7.16 -24.34
C GLY A 272 14.82 -8.28 -24.46
N GLY A 273 15.88 -8.25 -23.64
CA GLY A 273 16.95 -9.26 -23.64
C GLY A 273 16.57 -10.65 -23.08
N LEU A 274 15.46 -10.78 -22.37
CA LEU A 274 15.04 -12.00 -21.66
C LEU A 274 13.89 -12.76 -22.33
N GLN A 275 13.27 -12.19 -23.36
CA GLN A 275 12.16 -12.79 -24.11
C GLN A 275 12.59 -14.01 -24.94
N PRO A 276 11.65 -14.93 -25.26
CA PRO A 276 11.73 -15.73 -26.48
C PRO A 276 11.99 -14.84 -27.71
N ALA A 277 12.65 -15.38 -28.74
CA ALA A 277 13.13 -14.58 -29.88
C ALA A 277 12.03 -13.78 -30.64
N ALA A 278 10.76 -14.19 -30.50
CA ALA A 278 9.60 -13.33 -30.61
C ALA A 278 8.45 -13.88 -29.75
N SER A 279 7.60 -13.00 -29.20
CA SER A 279 6.40 -13.35 -28.43
C SER A 279 5.17 -12.66 -29.04
N ASP A 280 4.22 -13.43 -29.59
CA ASP A 280 3.00 -12.90 -30.22
C ASP A 280 1.95 -12.45 -29.18
N PHE A 281 1.11 -11.45 -29.51
CA PHE A 281 -0.01 -11.01 -28.67
C PHE A 281 -1.27 -10.64 -29.46
N GLU A 282 -2.41 -10.71 -28.78
CA GLU A 282 -3.68 -10.08 -29.19
C GLU A 282 -4.11 -9.05 -28.14
N LEU A 283 -4.38 -7.83 -28.58
CA LEU A 283 -5.02 -6.75 -27.82
C LEU A 283 -6.49 -6.68 -28.24
N SER A 284 -7.41 -6.67 -27.29
CA SER A 284 -8.83 -6.41 -27.57
C SER A 284 -9.40 -5.35 -26.64
N ILE A 285 -10.19 -4.45 -27.21
CA ILE A 285 -10.78 -3.29 -26.53
C ILE A 285 -12.27 -3.29 -26.82
N GLN A 286 -13.08 -3.24 -25.77
CA GLN A 286 -14.53 -3.24 -25.88
C GLN A 286 -15.14 -2.24 -24.91
N VAL A 287 -16.18 -1.52 -25.34
CA VAL A 287 -17.08 -0.91 -24.35
C VAL A 287 -17.66 -2.07 -23.56
N VAL A 288 -17.49 -2.06 -22.24
CA VAL A 288 -18.25 -2.96 -21.38
C VAL A 288 -19.69 -2.51 -21.50
N ASN A 289 -20.48 -3.27 -22.27
CA ASN A 289 -21.92 -3.11 -22.26
C ASN A 289 -22.37 -3.48 -20.83
N GLU A 290 -22.56 -2.47 -19.99
CA GLU A 290 -22.88 -2.64 -18.57
C GLU A 290 -24.21 -3.37 -18.37
N GLN A 291 -25.10 -3.35 -19.36
CA GLN A 291 -26.31 -4.18 -19.34
C GLN A 291 -25.97 -5.67 -19.57
N LEU A 292 -25.00 -6.02 -20.41
CA LEU A 292 -24.52 -7.39 -20.58
C LEU A 292 -23.69 -7.88 -19.38
N GLU A 293 -22.84 -7.08 -18.74
CA GLU A 293 -22.22 -7.50 -17.47
C GLU A 293 -23.19 -7.48 -16.27
N GLN A 294 -24.33 -6.79 -16.39
CA GLN A 294 -25.49 -6.95 -15.50
C GLN A 294 -26.46 -8.05 -16.00
N LEU A 295 -26.06 -8.83 -17.01
CA LEU A 295 -26.71 -10.04 -17.50
C LEU A 295 -25.81 -11.30 -17.45
N ASP A 296 -24.50 -11.16 -17.25
CA ASP A 296 -23.59 -12.24 -16.94
C ASP A 296 -23.48 -12.44 -15.41
N PRO A 297 -23.60 -13.68 -14.90
CA PRO A 297 -23.47 -13.95 -13.48
C PRO A 297 -22.00 -13.87 -13.06
N ASN A 298 -21.74 -13.12 -11.98
CA ASN A 298 -20.43 -13.03 -11.35
C ASN A 298 -20.55 -13.42 -9.87
N PRO A 299 -20.67 -14.73 -9.56
CA PRO A 299 -20.54 -15.23 -8.20
C PRO A 299 -19.16 -14.88 -7.65
N LYS A 300 -18.99 -14.68 -6.34
CA LYS A 300 -17.67 -14.60 -5.69
C LYS A 300 -17.73 -14.90 -4.20
N VAL A 301 -16.57 -15.17 -3.60
CA VAL A 301 -16.38 -15.05 -2.16
C VAL A 301 -16.02 -13.59 -1.89
N GLU A 302 -16.87 -12.86 -1.19
CA GLU A 302 -16.68 -11.45 -0.91
C GLU A 302 -15.78 -11.18 0.29
N PHE A 303 -15.80 -12.09 1.26
CA PHE A 303 -15.22 -11.88 2.58
C PHE A 303 -15.08 -13.20 3.35
N LEU A 304 -14.02 -13.30 4.15
CA LEU A 304 -13.69 -14.40 5.04
C LEU A 304 -13.34 -13.83 6.42
N ALA A 305 -14.02 -14.28 7.46
CA ALA A 305 -13.71 -14.00 8.86
C ALA A 305 -13.37 -15.29 9.60
N ALA A 306 -12.11 -15.37 10.04
CA ALA A 306 -11.58 -16.37 10.97
C ALA A 306 -10.64 -15.65 11.97
N PRO A 307 -10.41 -16.20 13.18
CA PRO A 307 -9.46 -15.64 14.12
C PRO A 307 -8.02 -15.70 13.60
N ASP A 308 -7.20 -14.74 13.98
CA ASP A 308 -5.76 -14.68 13.67
C ASP A 308 -4.95 -15.68 14.51
N GLN A 309 -5.48 -16.02 15.70
CA GLN A 309 -4.93 -17.01 16.62
C GLN A 309 -6.05 -17.92 17.13
N VAL A 310 -5.79 -19.23 17.17
CA VAL A 310 -6.70 -20.27 17.68
C VAL A 310 -5.92 -21.23 18.58
N VAL A 311 -6.63 -22.03 19.39
CA VAL A 311 -6.02 -23.12 20.18
C VAL A 311 -6.06 -24.43 19.41
N SER A 312 -5.04 -25.27 19.60
CA SER A 312 -4.92 -26.58 18.97
C SER A 312 -6.05 -27.50 19.41
N GLY A 313 -6.71 -28.12 18.44
CA GLY A 313 -7.88 -28.96 18.65
C GLY A 313 -9.17 -28.19 19.03
N ASP A 314 -9.14 -26.90 19.35
CA ASP A 314 -10.34 -26.14 19.69
C ASP A 314 -11.19 -25.79 18.46
N PRO A 315 -12.54 -25.82 18.57
CA PRO A 315 -13.42 -25.44 17.48
C PRO A 315 -13.49 -23.92 17.34
N PHE A 316 -13.22 -23.41 16.14
CA PHE A 316 -13.43 -22.00 15.80
C PHE A 316 -14.30 -21.85 14.55
N THR A 317 -15.25 -20.93 14.61
CA THR A 317 -16.22 -20.71 13.53
C THR A 317 -15.63 -19.83 12.43
N VAL A 318 -15.54 -20.37 11.21
CA VAL A 318 -15.24 -19.61 10.00
C VAL A 318 -16.54 -19.04 9.44
N HIS A 319 -16.66 -17.72 9.47
CA HIS A 319 -17.72 -16.99 8.77
C HIS A 319 -17.22 -16.49 7.42
N PHE A 320 -18.13 -16.36 6.47
CA PHE A 320 -17.82 -15.89 5.12
C PHE A 320 -19.07 -15.30 4.46
N ARG A 321 -18.86 -14.51 3.41
CA ARG A 321 -19.90 -13.94 2.58
C ARG A 321 -19.63 -14.26 1.11
N VAL A 322 -20.68 -14.64 0.40
CA VAL A 322 -20.66 -14.98 -1.04
C VAL A 322 -21.81 -14.26 -1.73
N GLY A 323 -21.69 -13.89 -3.00
CA GLY A 323 -22.78 -13.19 -3.69
C GLY A 323 -22.61 -13.15 -5.20
N ASN A 324 -23.67 -12.82 -5.93
CA ASN A 324 -23.63 -12.56 -7.37
C ASN A 324 -23.57 -11.05 -7.61
N HIS A 325 -22.44 -10.55 -8.12
CA HIS A 325 -22.17 -9.12 -8.29
C HIS A 325 -22.49 -8.59 -9.68
N GLY A 326 -22.56 -9.48 -10.67
CA GLY A 326 -23.06 -9.20 -12.02
C GLY A 326 -24.58 -9.30 -12.05
N GLY A 327 -25.13 -9.93 -13.08
CA GLY A 327 -26.56 -10.18 -13.13
C GLY A 327 -27.02 -11.27 -14.09
N GLY A 328 -28.20 -11.05 -14.66
CA GLY A 328 -28.94 -12.04 -15.45
C GLY A 328 -29.21 -13.35 -14.72
N ASP A 329 -29.49 -14.39 -15.51
CA ASP A 329 -29.67 -15.74 -15.02
C ASP A 329 -28.30 -16.41 -14.80
N LEU A 330 -28.23 -17.26 -13.78
CA LEU A 330 -27.04 -18.02 -13.44
C LEU A 330 -26.65 -18.94 -14.60
N TYR A 331 -25.35 -19.21 -14.75
CA TYR A 331 -24.78 -19.98 -15.88
C TYR A 331 -25.72 -21.12 -16.28
N GLY A 332 -26.36 -21.05 -17.45
CA GLY A 332 -27.60 -21.81 -17.75
C GLY A 332 -27.50 -23.34 -17.77
N ASN A 333 -26.31 -23.90 -17.48
CA ASN A 333 -26.03 -25.32 -17.32
C ASN A 333 -25.66 -25.70 -15.87
N ALA A 334 -25.59 -24.74 -14.94
CA ALA A 334 -25.22 -24.94 -13.54
C ALA A 334 -26.42 -25.46 -12.74
N ALA A 335 -26.24 -26.61 -12.08
CA ALA A 335 -27.24 -27.21 -11.21
C ALA A 335 -27.09 -26.75 -9.75
N SER A 336 -25.86 -26.47 -9.31
CA SER A 336 -25.59 -26.02 -7.94
C SER A 336 -24.34 -25.17 -7.80
N TYR A 337 -24.28 -24.44 -6.68
CA TYR A 337 -23.06 -23.85 -6.14
C TYR A 337 -22.57 -24.66 -4.95
N LEU A 338 -21.25 -24.85 -4.86
CA LEU A 338 -20.63 -25.59 -3.77
C LEU A 338 -19.57 -24.73 -3.09
N VAL A 339 -19.74 -24.51 -1.77
CA VAL A 339 -18.72 -23.86 -0.95
C VAL A 339 -17.80 -24.92 -0.34
N LEU A 340 -16.49 -24.71 -0.50
CA LEU A 340 -15.44 -25.47 0.19
C LEU A 340 -14.79 -24.57 1.23
N VAL A 341 -14.78 -25.00 2.49
CA VAL A 341 -13.94 -24.42 3.54
C VAL A 341 -12.84 -25.42 3.87
N ARG A 342 -11.58 -24.97 3.92
CA ARG A 342 -10.43 -25.87 4.02
C ARG A 342 -9.30 -25.27 4.87
N GLY A 343 -8.76 -26.06 5.79
CA GLY A 343 -7.43 -25.87 6.38
C GLY A 343 -6.39 -26.83 5.77
N PRO A 344 -5.21 -27.00 6.42
CA PRO A 344 -4.16 -27.89 5.92
C PRO A 344 -4.67 -29.33 5.73
N GLU A 345 -5.19 -29.92 6.82
CA GLU A 345 -5.75 -31.28 6.85
C GLU A 345 -7.27 -31.31 6.67
N ASN A 346 -8.00 -30.45 7.39
CA ASN A 346 -9.46 -30.45 7.41
C ASN A 346 -10.07 -29.86 6.12
N ARG A 347 -11.05 -30.57 5.54
CA ARG A 347 -11.84 -30.12 4.39
C ARG A 347 -13.33 -30.27 4.69
N HIS A 348 -14.05 -29.17 4.70
CA HIS A 348 -15.51 -29.15 4.83
C HIS A 348 -16.13 -28.71 3.51
N TRP A 349 -16.87 -29.62 2.89
CA TRP A 349 -17.77 -29.29 1.79
C TRP A 349 -19.12 -28.89 2.38
N GLY A 350 -19.59 -27.68 2.08
CA GLY A 350 -20.96 -27.29 2.36
C GLY A 350 -21.94 -28.16 1.56
N ASN A 351 -23.23 -28.10 1.89
CA ASN A 351 -24.24 -28.71 1.03
C ASN A 351 -24.27 -27.99 -0.33
N PRO A 352 -24.40 -28.70 -1.46
CA PRO A 352 -24.65 -28.07 -2.76
C PRO A 352 -25.91 -27.20 -2.68
N ILE A 353 -25.76 -25.91 -2.95
CA ILE A 353 -26.83 -24.91 -2.94
C ILE A 353 -27.47 -24.92 -4.34
N PRO A 354 -28.72 -25.38 -4.50
CA PRO A 354 -29.33 -25.51 -5.82
C PRO A 354 -29.47 -24.15 -6.51
N VAL A 355 -29.27 -24.15 -7.83
CA VAL A 355 -29.58 -23.00 -8.67
C VAL A 355 -31.10 -22.85 -8.79
N SER A 356 -31.63 -21.66 -8.51
CA SER A 356 -33.05 -21.32 -8.62
C SER A 356 -33.23 -19.84 -8.97
N GLU A 357 -34.40 -19.47 -9.51
CA GLU A 357 -34.77 -18.07 -9.82
C GLU A 357 -34.70 -17.11 -8.62
N SER A 358 -34.58 -17.62 -7.38
CA SER A 358 -34.60 -16.85 -6.13
C SER A 358 -33.27 -16.82 -5.36
N SER A 359 -32.34 -17.71 -5.71
CA SER A 359 -31.02 -17.84 -5.07
C SER A 359 -29.96 -17.34 -6.03
N TRP A 360 -28.99 -16.54 -5.58
CA TRP A 360 -27.93 -15.94 -6.42
C TRP A 360 -28.44 -14.99 -7.51
N ALA A 361 -29.62 -14.39 -7.30
CA ALA A 361 -30.17 -13.34 -8.16
C ALA A 361 -29.20 -12.13 -8.33
N PRO A 362 -29.33 -11.33 -9.39
CA PRO A 362 -28.47 -10.17 -9.65
C PRO A 362 -28.31 -9.23 -8.44
N GLY A 363 -27.06 -9.02 -8.01
CA GLY A 363 -26.74 -8.18 -6.86
C GLY A 363 -27.06 -8.77 -5.48
N SER A 364 -27.49 -10.03 -5.39
CA SER A 364 -27.68 -10.72 -4.12
C SER A 364 -26.35 -11.03 -3.43
N SER A 365 -26.35 -10.91 -2.09
CA SER A 365 -25.21 -11.23 -1.24
C SER A 365 -25.71 -12.05 -0.04
N TYR A 366 -24.94 -13.07 0.35
CA TYR A 366 -25.33 -14.05 1.34
C TYR A 366 -24.20 -14.31 2.34
N HIS A 367 -24.50 -14.23 3.63
CA HIS A 367 -23.53 -14.37 4.71
C HIS A 367 -23.91 -15.49 5.68
N THR A 368 -22.90 -16.07 6.34
CA THR A 368 -23.07 -17.19 7.28
C THR A 368 -23.20 -16.76 8.75
N GLY A 369 -23.41 -15.48 9.03
CA GLY A 369 -23.54 -14.95 10.39
C GLY A 369 -23.08 -13.49 10.50
N ASN A 370 -23.31 -12.87 11.65
CA ASN A 370 -23.01 -11.46 11.88
C ASN A 370 -21.56 -11.05 11.57
N PRO A 371 -20.51 -11.85 11.90
CA PRO A 371 -19.12 -11.47 11.60
C PRO A 371 -18.80 -11.33 10.10
N ALA A 372 -19.63 -11.88 9.20
CA ALA A 372 -19.49 -11.71 7.75
C ALA A 372 -20.63 -10.91 7.11
N ALA A 373 -21.58 -10.38 7.90
CA ALA A 373 -22.69 -9.59 7.38
C ALA A 373 -22.24 -8.24 6.80
N ASN A 374 -23.04 -7.70 5.88
CA ASN A 374 -23.07 -6.27 5.56
C ASN A 374 -24.52 -5.80 5.43
N SER A 375 -24.75 -4.49 5.23
CA SER A 375 -26.08 -3.87 5.12
C SER A 375 -26.92 -4.31 3.91
N THR A 376 -26.39 -5.17 3.03
CA THR A 376 -27.03 -5.67 1.80
C THR A 376 -27.12 -7.20 1.71
N SER A 377 -26.54 -7.92 2.67
CA SER A 377 -26.47 -9.39 2.65
C SER A 377 -27.54 -10.04 3.53
N THR A 378 -28.07 -11.20 3.13
CA THR A 378 -28.98 -12.01 3.95
C THR A 378 -28.40 -13.39 4.28
N THR A 379 -29.03 -14.15 5.16
CA THR A 379 -28.75 -15.60 5.22
C THR A 379 -29.32 -16.30 3.99
N LEU A 380 -28.82 -17.50 3.67
CA LEU A 380 -29.31 -18.37 2.60
C LEU A 380 -29.41 -19.81 3.12
N GLU A 381 -30.48 -20.53 2.76
CA GLU A 381 -30.65 -21.93 3.15
C GLU A 381 -29.56 -22.80 2.49
N GLY A 382 -28.91 -23.66 3.27
CA GLY A 382 -27.74 -24.44 2.86
C GLY A 382 -26.39 -23.72 3.03
N LEU A 383 -26.37 -22.39 3.17
CA LEU A 383 -25.16 -21.61 3.42
C LEU A 383 -24.94 -21.44 4.94
N ALA A 384 -24.07 -22.26 5.53
CA ALA A 384 -23.77 -22.25 6.96
C ALA A 384 -22.30 -21.89 7.24
N SER A 385 -22.03 -21.34 8.42
CA SER A 385 -20.66 -21.15 8.91
C SER A 385 -20.04 -22.50 9.27
N VAL A 386 -18.72 -22.59 9.15
CA VAL A 386 -18.01 -23.87 9.34
C VAL A 386 -17.13 -23.79 10.56
N ASP A 387 -17.43 -24.60 11.57
CA ASP A 387 -16.52 -24.82 12.69
C ASP A 387 -15.35 -25.70 12.20
N LEU A 388 -14.14 -25.14 12.26
CA LEU A 388 -12.90 -25.87 12.01
C LEU A 388 -12.20 -26.18 13.33
N ARG A 389 -11.35 -27.22 13.29
CA ARG A 389 -10.28 -27.46 14.26
C ARG A 389 -8.96 -27.51 13.51
N LEU A 390 -7.87 -27.13 14.16
CA LEU A 390 -6.51 -27.27 13.65
C LEU A 390 -5.70 -27.97 14.75
N GLU A 391 -5.10 -29.11 14.42
CA GLU A 391 -4.48 -30.01 15.43
C GLU A 391 -2.95 -29.88 15.50
N GLU A 392 -2.33 -29.17 14.55
CA GLU A 392 -0.89 -28.91 14.50
C GLU A 392 -0.58 -27.48 14.97
N PRO A 393 0.16 -27.29 16.09
CA PRO A 393 0.61 -25.97 16.55
C PRO A 393 1.57 -25.28 15.57
N GLY A 394 1.54 -23.95 15.55
CA GLY A 394 2.38 -23.11 14.68
C GLY A 394 1.60 -22.37 13.59
N ARG A 395 2.23 -22.10 12.44
CA ARG A 395 1.59 -21.36 11.33
C ARG A 395 0.63 -22.27 10.55
N SER A 396 -0.56 -21.77 10.27
CA SER A 396 -1.63 -22.45 9.54
C SER A 396 -2.41 -21.46 8.66
N TRP A 397 -3.46 -21.93 7.99
CA TRP A 397 -4.28 -21.15 7.07
C TRP A 397 -5.70 -21.72 6.93
N VAL A 398 -6.62 -20.86 6.52
CA VAL A 398 -8.01 -21.20 6.18
C VAL A 398 -8.35 -20.61 4.82
N LEU A 399 -8.83 -21.45 3.91
CA LEU A 399 -9.32 -21.12 2.56
C LEU A 399 -10.85 -21.24 2.54
N VAL A 400 -11.53 -20.27 1.92
CA VAL A 400 -12.94 -20.37 1.52
C VAL A 400 -13.02 -20.23 0.01
N ALA A 401 -13.66 -21.19 -0.64
CA ALA A 401 -13.80 -21.26 -2.09
C ALA A 401 -15.26 -21.50 -2.52
N LEU A 402 -15.63 -20.97 -3.68
CA LEU A 402 -16.93 -21.12 -4.32
C LEU A 402 -16.75 -21.75 -5.70
N TYR A 403 -17.47 -22.84 -5.96
CA TYR A 403 -17.52 -23.54 -7.24
C TYR A 403 -18.92 -23.46 -7.84
N ALA A 404 -19.02 -23.28 -9.15
CA ALA A 404 -20.25 -23.54 -9.92
C ALA A 404 -20.17 -24.94 -10.57
N LEU A 405 -21.20 -25.78 -10.38
CA LEU A 405 -21.23 -27.17 -10.88
C LEU A 405 -22.40 -27.39 -11.85
N ASN A 406 -22.17 -28.14 -12.93
CA ASN A 406 -23.23 -28.59 -13.85
C ASN A 406 -24.00 -29.83 -13.33
N GLU A 407 -24.99 -30.30 -14.09
CA GLU A 407 -25.75 -31.53 -13.76
C GLU A 407 -24.89 -32.82 -13.68
N ASP A 408 -23.66 -32.82 -14.21
CA ASP A 408 -22.68 -33.93 -14.13
C ASP A 408 -21.60 -33.72 -13.04
N ASP A 409 -21.84 -32.84 -12.06
CA ASP A 409 -20.88 -32.41 -11.01
C ASP A 409 -19.56 -31.80 -11.56
N ARG A 410 -19.54 -31.30 -12.81
CA ARG A 410 -18.34 -30.67 -13.40
C ARG A 410 -18.27 -29.19 -13.04
N GLY A 411 -17.08 -28.77 -12.59
CA GLY A 411 -16.75 -27.36 -12.40
C GLY A 411 -16.89 -26.55 -13.70
N LEU A 412 -17.76 -25.55 -13.67
CA LEU A 412 -17.92 -24.54 -14.72
C LEU A 412 -17.10 -23.28 -14.42
N TRP A 413 -16.94 -22.95 -13.13
CA TRP A 413 -16.33 -21.71 -12.66
C TRP A 413 -15.86 -21.86 -11.18
N PHE A 414 -14.86 -21.08 -10.78
CA PHE A 414 -14.24 -21.11 -9.44
C PHE A 414 -13.72 -19.73 -8.99
N HIS A 415 -13.80 -19.45 -7.68
CA HIS A 415 -13.09 -18.36 -7.01
C HIS A 415 -12.80 -18.75 -5.55
N ALA A 416 -11.71 -18.23 -4.96
CA ALA A 416 -11.38 -18.46 -3.56
C ALA A 416 -10.62 -17.31 -2.91
N THR A 417 -10.61 -17.29 -1.57
CA THR A 417 -9.82 -16.37 -0.73
C THR A 417 -9.33 -17.12 0.52
N TRP A 418 -8.22 -16.70 1.12
CA TRP A 418 -7.65 -17.34 2.31
C TRP A 418 -7.24 -16.32 3.38
N LYS A 419 -7.00 -16.82 4.59
CA LYS A 419 -6.45 -16.08 5.73
C LYS A 419 -5.44 -16.96 6.49
N HIS A 420 -4.35 -16.37 6.97
CA HIS A 420 -3.39 -17.03 7.86
C HIS A 420 -3.91 -17.10 9.31
N VAL A 421 -3.57 -18.17 10.01
CA VAL A 421 -4.01 -18.44 11.39
C VAL A 421 -2.85 -19.07 12.16
N HIS A 422 -2.57 -18.60 13.37
CA HIS A 422 -1.57 -19.22 14.26
C HIS A 422 -2.26 -20.14 15.29
N VAL A 423 -1.73 -21.34 15.47
CA VAL A 423 -2.32 -22.39 16.33
C VAL A 423 -1.46 -22.55 17.59
N LEU A 424 -2.06 -22.30 18.76
CA LEU A 424 -1.42 -22.35 20.08
C LEU A 424 -1.60 -23.74 20.71
N GLU A 425 -0.56 -24.32 21.31
CA GLU A 425 -0.57 -25.74 21.74
C GLU A 425 -1.72 -26.09 22.70
N SER A 426 -1.98 -25.27 23.73
CA SER A 426 -3.27 -25.11 24.44
C SER A 426 -3.14 -24.08 25.58
N ALA A 427 -4.21 -23.86 26.35
CA ALA A 427 -4.13 -23.19 27.65
C ALA A 427 -3.67 -24.14 28.80
N GLU A 428 -3.51 -25.45 28.55
CA GLU A 428 -3.08 -26.40 29.58
C GLU A 428 -1.60 -26.17 29.94
N PHE A 429 -1.29 -26.18 31.23
CA PHE A 429 0.09 -26.25 31.67
C PHE A 429 0.25 -26.92 33.04
N GLY A 430 1.26 -27.78 33.12
CA GLY A 430 1.65 -28.43 34.36
C GLY A 430 2.22 -27.47 35.42
N PRO A 431 2.42 -27.97 36.65
CA PRO A 431 2.84 -27.19 37.82
C PRO A 431 3.98 -26.19 37.57
N THR A 432 3.60 -24.92 37.53
CA THR A 432 4.42 -23.79 37.13
C THR A 432 4.68 -22.89 38.34
N SER A 433 5.96 -22.67 38.66
CA SER A 433 6.35 -21.88 39.83
C SER A 433 6.28 -20.37 39.58
N VAL A 434 5.51 -19.69 40.42
CA VAL A 434 5.34 -18.23 40.48
C VAL A 434 5.78 -17.72 41.86
N ARG A 435 6.29 -16.50 41.96
CA ARG A 435 6.71 -15.88 43.23
C ARG A 435 5.98 -14.56 43.48
N LEU A 436 5.19 -14.53 44.54
CA LEU A 436 4.29 -13.43 44.93
C LEU A 436 4.45 -13.15 46.43
N ASN A 437 4.53 -11.88 46.81
CA ASN A 437 4.64 -11.42 48.20
C ASN A 437 5.69 -12.16 49.08
N GLY A 438 6.75 -12.67 48.45
CA GLY A 438 7.83 -13.44 49.09
C GLY A 438 7.60 -14.96 49.15
N ARG A 439 6.38 -15.43 48.88
CA ARG A 439 5.97 -16.84 48.78
C ARG A 439 6.26 -17.40 47.39
N THR A 440 6.45 -18.72 47.28
CA THR A 440 6.46 -19.41 45.98
C THR A 440 5.18 -20.23 45.86
N LEU A 441 4.36 -19.89 44.87
CA LEU A 441 3.13 -20.59 44.53
C LEU A 441 3.39 -21.53 43.34
N SER A 442 2.70 -22.64 43.31
CA SER A 442 2.62 -23.59 42.20
C SER A 442 1.25 -23.44 41.56
N VAL A 443 1.23 -23.14 40.27
CA VAL A 443 0.02 -22.96 39.47
C VAL A 443 -0.03 -24.02 38.38
N ALA A 444 -1.14 -24.72 38.20
CA ALA A 444 -1.39 -25.54 37.02
C ALA A 444 -2.75 -25.18 36.41
N ALA A 445 -2.86 -25.29 35.10
CA ALA A 445 -4.08 -25.10 34.33
C ALA A 445 -4.40 -26.39 33.56
N THR A 446 -5.68 -26.78 33.55
CA THR A 446 -6.21 -27.98 32.90
C THR A 446 -7.46 -27.58 32.12
N ALA A 447 -7.65 -28.13 30.93
CA ALA A 447 -8.88 -27.94 30.15
C ALA A 447 -9.95 -28.92 30.65
N GLU A 448 -11.10 -28.38 31.07
CA GLU A 448 -12.26 -29.16 31.45
C GLU A 448 -13.07 -29.59 30.21
N SER A 449 -13.89 -30.64 30.36
CA SER A 449 -14.62 -31.24 29.23
C SER A 449 -15.73 -30.36 28.62
N ASP A 450 -15.96 -29.14 29.15
CA ASP A 450 -16.84 -28.12 28.62
C ASP A 450 -16.11 -26.95 27.93
N GLY A 451 -14.78 -26.99 27.86
CA GLY A 451 -13.94 -25.93 27.29
C GLY A 451 -13.56 -24.81 28.27
N THR A 452 -13.96 -24.90 29.54
CA THR A 452 -13.43 -24.01 30.59
C THR A 452 -12.02 -24.45 31.01
N VAL A 453 -11.22 -23.51 31.52
CA VAL A 453 -9.88 -23.80 32.04
C VAL A 453 -9.93 -23.77 33.57
N SER A 454 -9.78 -24.93 34.21
CA SER A 454 -9.66 -25.01 35.66
C SER A 454 -8.21 -24.73 36.08
N THR A 455 -8.04 -23.82 37.03
CA THR A 455 -6.73 -23.43 37.56
C THR A 455 -6.59 -23.86 39.01
N THR A 456 -5.40 -24.31 39.39
CA THR A 456 -5.08 -24.73 40.76
C THR A 456 -3.88 -23.96 41.27
N VAL A 457 -4.06 -23.14 42.30
CA VAL A 457 -2.99 -22.38 42.96
C VAL A 457 -2.74 -22.96 44.35
N SER A 458 -1.48 -23.27 44.66
CA SER A 458 -1.08 -23.80 45.98
C SER A 458 0.29 -23.28 46.41
N ASP A 459 0.49 -23.04 47.70
CA ASP A 459 1.82 -22.68 48.20
C ASP A 459 2.75 -23.89 48.21
N VAL A 460 3.98 -23.72 47.73
CA VAL A 460 4.98 -24.79 47.65
C VAL A 460 5.51 -25.19 49.05
N SER A 461 5.41 -24.29 50.03
CA SER A 461 5.85 -24.49 51.41
C SER A 461 4.74 -24.92 52.38
N ASP A 462 3.49 -24.49 52.17
CA ASP A 462 2.32 -24.93 52.96
C ASP A 462 1.05 -25.07 52.10
N ARG A 463 0.77 -26.30 51.66
CA ARG A 463 -0.39 -26.59 50.79
C ARG A 463 -1.76 -26.44 51.47
N GLU A 464 -1.84 -26.27 52.78
CA GLU A 464 -3.10 -26.00 53.49
C GLU A 464 -3.34 -24.49 53.68
N GLN A 465 -2.37 -23.63 53.36
CA GLN A 465 -2.51 -22.18 53.46
C GLN A 465 -3.33 -21.62 52.29
N SER A 466 -4.53 -21.10 52.59
CA SER A 466 -5.37 -20.39 51.64
C SER A 466 -4.65 -19.19 51.01
N VAL A 467 -4.75 -19.05 49.70
CA VAL A 467 -4.32 -17.88 48.93
C VAL A 467 -5.49 -16.89 48.85
N ASP A 468 -5.22 -15.59 48.82
CA ASP A 468 -6.26 -14.56 48.60
C ASP A 468 -6.63 -14.51 47.11
N SER A 469 -7.88 -14.20 46.77
CA SER A 469 -8.34 -14.13 45.37
C SER A 469 -7.50 -13.18 44.50
N THR A 470 -6.93 -12.12 45.09
CA THR A 470 -6.02 -11.20 44.40
C THR A 470 -4.66 -11.84 44.13
N GLU A 471 -4.10 -12.58 45.11
CA GLU A 471 -2.86 -13.34 44.91
C GLU A 471 -3.06 -14.49 43.91
N GLU A 472 -4.25 -15.10 43.90
CA GLU A 472 -4.63 -16.21 43.00
C GLU A 472 -4.71 -15.74 41.54
N LEU A 473 -5.44 -14.66 41.24
CA LEU A 473 -5.49 -14.07 39.89
C LEU A 473 -4.10 -13.64 39.40
N GLN A 474 -3.29 -13.00 40.27
CA GLN A 474 -1.91 -12.65 39.94
C GLN A 474 -1.03 -13.88 39.68
N ALA A 475 -1.28 -15.00 40.38
CA ALA A 475 -0.55 -16.24 40.18
C ALA A 475 -0.90 -16.90 38.84
N ILE A 476 -2.21 -17.00 38.53
CA ILE A 476 -2.73 -17.54 37.27
C ILE A 476 -2.14 -16.77 36.07
N TYR A 477 -2.28 -15.44 36.07
CA TYR A 477 -1.71 -14.57 35.04
C TYR A 477 -0.19 -14.77 34.88
N SER A 478 0.55 -14.84 35.98
CA SER A 478 2.01 -15.01 35.94
C SER A 478 2.45 -16.36 35.36
N ALA A 479 1.69 -17.43 35.63
CA ALA A 479 1.95 -18.76 35.12
C ALA A 479 1.60 -18.86 33.63
N GLY A 480 0.45 -18.31 33.22
CA GLY A 480 0.05 -18.21 31.82
C GLY A 480 1.05 -17.42 30.99
N VAL A 481 1.49 -16.25 31.44
CA VAL A 481 2.50 -15.44 30.74
C VAL A 481 3.83 -16.20 30.57
N ARG A 482 4.23 -17.00 31.57
CA ARG A 482 5.40 -17.86 31.41
C ARG A 482 5.16 -18.96 30.37
N ARG A 483 4.08 -19.73 30.51
CA ARG A 483 3.86 -20.96 29.73
C ARG A 483 3.43 -20.71 28.28
N LEU A 484 2.68 -19.63 28.04
CA LEU A 484 2.05 -19.32 26.75
C LEU A 484 2.79 -18.20 25.98
N LEU A 485 3.64 -17.41 26.64
CA LEU A 485 4.39 -16.31 26.01
C LEU A 485 5.92 -16.47 26.16
N LEU A 486 6.46 -16.73 27.36
CA LEU A 486 7.92 -16.79 27.57
C LEU A 486 8.58 -18.04 26.98
N ASP A 487 7.93 -19.19 27.14
CA ASP A 487 8.61 -20.47 26.89
C ASP A 487 8.88 -20.69 25.39
N ASP A 488 8.03 -20.19 24.48
CA ASP A 488 8.19 -20.26 23.01
C ASP A 488 8.38 -18.89 22.34
N LEU A 489 8.73 -17.87 23.13
CA LEU A 489 8.86 -16.46 22.73
C LEU A 489 9.59 -16.21 21.40
N PHE A 490 10.69 -16.91 21.17
CA PHE A 490 11.57 -16.75 20.01
C PHE A 490 11.20 -17.62 18.79
N ALA A 491 10.17 -18.46 18.91
CA ALA A 491 9.56 -19.18 17.79
C ALA A 491 8.35 -18.43 17.18
N ARG A 492 8.01 -17.26 17.75
CA ARG A 492 6.94 -16.38 17.26
C ARG A 492 7.45 -15.60 16.05
N GLU A 493 6.70 -15.64 14.95
CA GLU A 493 7.08 -15.08 13.64
C GLU A 493 7.69 -13.67 13.71
N THR A 494 6.99 -12.71 14.30
CA THR A 494 7.46 -11.33 14.45
C THR A 494 8.75 -11.24 15.27
N ILE A 495 8.90 -12.07 16.30
CA ILE A 495 10.11 -12.11 17.15
C ILE A 495 11.29 -12.73 16.40
N THR A 496 11.05 -13.73 15.55
CA THR A 496 12.09 -14.29 14.66
C THR A 496 12.55 -13.26 13.62
N ALA A 497 11.62 -12.54 12.96
CA ALA A 497 11.95 -11.45 12.04
C ALA A 497 12.72 -10.31 12.74
N LEU A 498 12.39 -10.01 14.00
CA LEU A 498 13.13 -9.07 14.85
C LEU A 498 14.54 -9.57 15.25
N GLU A 499 14.76 -10.88 15.41
CA GLU A 499 16.11 -11.45 15.57
C GLU A 499 16.94 -11.42 14.28
N GLU A 500 16.30 -11.58 13.11
CA GLU A 500 16.99 -11.55 11.80
C GLU A 500 17.37 -10.12 11.37
N SER A 501 16.44 -9.17 11.48
CA SER A 501 16.66 -7.75 11.18
C SER A 501 17.81 -7.13 11.98
N THR A 502 17.90 -7.42 13.28
CA THR A 502 18.94 -6.85 14.16
C THR A 502 20.37 -7.31 13.85
N ALA A 503 20.58 -8.27 12.95
CA ALA A 503 21.92 -8.63 12.47
C ALA A 503 22.56 -7.56 11.55
N GLY A 504 21.78 -6.64 10.97
CA GLY A 504 22.27 -5.61 10.05
C GLY A 504 22.76 -4.32 10.76
N THR A 505 23.93 -3.80 10.37
CA THR A 505 24.54 -2.59 10.96
C THR A 505 24.47 -1.38 10.00
N PHE A 506 23.96 -0.24 10.47
CA PHE A 506 24.00 1.03 9.74
C PHE A 506 25.14 1.95 10.19
N PRO A 507 25.78 2.72 9.27
CA PRO A 507 26.74 3.75 9.63
C PRO A 507 26.01 5.00 10.16
N GLY A 508 25.83 5.07 11.48
CA GLY A 508 24.98 6.07 12.12
C GLY A 508 25.50 7.52 12.13
N VAL A 509 24.55 8.45 12.20
CA VAL A 509 24.75 9.90 12.47
C VAL A 509 23.85 10.28 13.66
N PHE A 510 24.31 11.21 14.50
CA PHE A 510 23.65 11.54 15.78
C PHE A 510 22.48 12.52 15.62
N GLY A 511 21.25 12.03 15.76
CA GLY A 511 20.06 12.81 16.11
C GLY A 511 19.76 12.76 17.63
N PRO A 512 18.79 13.55 18.13
CA PRO A 512 18.34 13.48 19.53
C PRO A 512 17.56 12.19 19.77
N GLY A 513 18.25 11.14 20.23
CA GLY A 513 17.66 9.81 20.38
C GLY A 513 16.49 9.74 21.37
N LEU A 514 15.55 8.84 21.08
CA LEU A 514 14.48 8.42 22.00
C LEU A 514 15.12 8.03 23.34
N SER A 515 14.83 8.80 24.38
CA SER A 515 15.44 8.63 25.70
C SER A 515 14.86 7.41 26.41
N ALA A 516 15.48 6.25 26.14
CA ALA A 516 15.20 4.90 26.66
C ALA A 516 13.97 4.78 27.58
N LEU A 517 12.80 4.54 26.97
CA LEU A 517 11.53 4.38 27.66
C LEU A 517 11.41 2.99 28.29
N THR A 518 12.17 2.73 29.37
CA THR A 518 12.04 1.47 30.14
C THR A 518 10.55 1.18 30.45
N PRO A 519 9.94 0.13 29.87
CA PRO A 519 8.49 -0.03 29.96
C PRO A 519 8.06 -0.34 31.39
N GLN A 520 7.22 0.53 31.96
CA GLN A 520 6.50 0.26 33.20
C GLN A 520 4.99 0.28 32.93
N SER A 521 4.36 -0.87 33.19
CA SER A 521 2.93 -1.07 33.47
C SER A 521 1.93 -0.30 32.57
N GLY A 522 1.48 -0.96 31.50
CA GLY A 522 0.28 -0.65 30.71
C GLY A 522 0.36 0.61 29.83
N SER A 523 0.73 1.73 30.43
CA SER A 523 0.70 3.06 29.80
C SER A 523 1.85 3.33 28.81
N SER A 524 2.75 2.38 28.56
CA SER A 524 3.90 2.58 27.65
C SER A 524 3.50 2.66 26.17
N VAL A 525 2.50 1.90 25.72
CA VAL A 525 2.10 1.86 24.30
C VAL A 525 1.36 3.15 23.92
N ALA A 526 0.37 3.56 24.71
CA ALA A 526 -0.28 4.86 24.55
C ALA A 526 0.72 6.02 24.65
N ARG A 527 1.61 6.02 25.67
CA ARG A 527 2.66 7.06 25.78
C ARG A 527 3.69 7.00 24.65
N PHE A 528 3.91 5.86 23.99
CA PHE A 528 4.74 5.80 22.78
C PHE A 528 3.98 6.39 21.60
N ALA A 529 2.71 6.04 21.38
CA ALA A 529 1.90 6.65 20.32
C ALA A 529 1.78 8.17 20.51
N ASP A 530 1.44 8.64 21.72
CA ASP A 530 1.41 10.06 22.09
C ASP A 530 2.78 10.72 21.86
N ARG A 531 3.88 10.04 22.21
CA ARG A 531 5.23 10.60 22.08
C ARG A 531 5.72 10.61 20.64
N TYR A 532 5.41 9.59 19.86
CA TYR A 532 5.69 9.52 18.43
C TYR A 532 4.89 10.61 17.71
N ILE A 533 3.60 10.79 18.02
CA ILE A 533 2.76 11.90 17.53
C ILE A 533 3.28 13.27 18.00
N ALA A 534 3.86 13.38 19.21
CA ALA A 534 4.50 14.61 19.68
C ALA A 534 5.80 14.90 18.93
N ASP A 535 6.70 13.92 18.80
CA ASP A 535 7.96 14.06 18.06
C ASP A 535 7.70 14.27 16.54
N VAL A 536 6.57 13.78 16.00
CA VAL A 536 6.00 14.10 14.67
C VAL A 536 5.58 15.58 14.58
N SER A 537 4.88 16.11 15.58
CA SER A 537 4.23 17.44 15.53
C SER A 537 5.10 18.60 16.05
N GLU A 538 6.10 18.32 16.89
CA GLU A 538 7.16 19.28 17.28
C GLU A 538 8.34 19.29 16.28
N SER A 539 8.29 18.47 15.23
CA SER A 539 9.36 18.37 14.22
C SER A 539 9.57 19.68 13.44
N GLU A 540 10.81 19.94 13.05
CA GLU A 540 11.13 21.05 12.13
C GLU A 540 10.40 20.91 10.78
N LEU A 541 10.02 19.68 10.42
CA LEU A 541 9.15 19.30 9.30
C LEU A 541 7.75 19.92 9.37
N ALA A 542 7.06 19.80 10.52
CA ALA A 542 5.75 20.39 10.72
C ALA A 542 5.82 21.92 10.66
N ALA A 543 6.81 22.52 11.33
CA ALA A 543 7.05 23.96 11.32
C ALA A 543 7.44 24.50 9.92
N ALA A 544 8.24 23.75 9.15
CA ALA A 544 8.60 24.10 7.77
C ALA A 544 7.39 24.03 6.83
N SER A 545 6.54 23.02 6.99
CA SER A 545 5.30 22.86 6.22
C SER A 545 4.32 24.02 6.48
N GLU A 546 4.04 24.35 7.74
CA GLU A 546 3.16 25.48 8.09
C GLU A 546 3.71 26.84 7.64
N ALA A 547 5.05 27.00 7.61
CA ALA A 547 5.71 28.22 7.16
C ALA A 547 5.95 28.30 5.65
N GLY A 548 5.68 27.22 4.88
CA GLY A 548 5.88 27.16 3.44
C GLY A 548 7.35 27.10 3.00
N PHE A 549 8.23 26.53 3.82
CA PHE A 549 9.64 26.30 3.47
C PHE A 549 9.83 24.96 2.74
N MET A 550 10.91 24.87 1.95
CA MET A 550 11.35 23.61 1.36
C MET A 550 11.83 22.68 2.47
N ILE A 551 11.27 21.48 2.51
CA ILE A 551 11.66 20.40 3.40
C ILE A 551 12.80 19.60 2.73
N ASP A 552 13.76 19.09 3.51
CA ASP A 552 14.79 18.17 3.04
C ASP A 552 14.32 16.70 3.22
N PRO A 553 14.14 15.92 2.13
CA PRO A 553 13.75 14.50 2.22
C PRO A 553 14.77 13.66 2.99
N GLY A 554 16.06 14.00 2.87
CA GLY A 554 17.16 13.29 3.52
C GLY A 554 17.11 13.37 5.04
N LEU A 555 16.50 14.42 5.61
CA LEU A 555 16.23 14.54 7.05
C LEU A 555 15.06 13.65 7.51
N VAL A 556 14.00 13.51 6.69
CA VAL A 556 12.86 12.61 7.00
C VAL A 556 13.36 11.17 7.10
N GLU A 557 14.06 10.71 6.08
CA GLU A 557 14.63 9.37 6.03
C GLU A 557 15.66 9.13 7.14
N GLN A 558 16.50 10.13 7.47
CA GLN A 558 17.42 10.04 8.61
C GLN A 558 16.67 9.91 9.94
N GLN A 559 15.54 10.59 10.12
CA GLN A 559 14.70 10.47 11.31
C GLN A 559 14.02 9.10 11.40
N ILE A 560 13.51 8.54 10.30
CA ILE A 560 12.93 7.19 10.28
C ILE A 560 14.02 6.15 10.56
N LEU A 561 15.16 6.22 9.88
CA LEU A 561 16.30 5.33 10.14
C LEU A 561 16.76 5.44 11.60
N SER A 562 16.95 6.65 12.14
CA SER A 562 17.29 6.84 13.55
C SER A 562 16.23 6.26 14.51
N THR A 563 14.96 6.24 14.10
CA THR A 563 13.86 5.67 14.91
C THR A 563 13.91 4.14 14.89
N ALA A 564 14.08 3.54 13.71
CA ALA A 564 14.30 2.10 13.54
C ALA A 564 15.55 1.61 14.28
N ASP A 565 16.64 2.37 14.19
CA ASP A 565 17.92 2.08 14.84
C ASP A 565 17.81 2.15 16.38
N ASN A 566 16.97 3.06 16.91
CA ASN A 566 16.60 3.09 18.32
C ASN A 566 15.70 1.90 18.70
N ALA A 567 14.72 1.56 17.85
CA ALA A 567 13.83 0.42 18.07
C ALA A 567 14.59 -0.92 18.05
N ARG A 568 15.59 -1.09 17.17
CA ARG A 568 16.50 -2.25 17.16
C ARG A 568 17.26 -2.37 18.47
N ARG A 569 17.90 -1.30 18.96
CA ARG A 569 18.61 -1.28 20.26
C ARG A 569 17.71 -1.54 21.45
N GLU A 570 16.46 -1.08 21.40
CA GLU A 570 15.46 -1.39 22.43
C GLU A 570 15.07 -2.87 22.37
N TYR A 571 14.78 -3.41 21.17
CA TYR A 571 14.51 -4.83 20.97
C TYR A 571 15.67 -5.72 21.44
N GLU A 572 16.92 -5.41 21.12
CA GLU A 572 18.12 -6.12 21.63
C GLU A 572 18.12 -6.18 23.16
N THR A 573 17.86 -5.04 23.80
CA THR A 573 17.82 -4.90 25.26
C THR A 573 16.69 -5.74 25.88
N LEU A 574 15.51 -5.74 25.26
CA LEU A 574 14.36 -6.56 25.65
C LEU A 574 14.65 -8.06 25.46
N ALA A 575 15.13 -8.45 24.28
CA ALA A 575 15.45 -9.83 23.93
C ALA A 575 16.55 -10.42 24.82
N GLU A 576 17.61 -9.67 25.14
CA GLU A 576 18.54 -10.10 26.19
C GLU A 576 17.86 -10.27 27.55
N GLY A 577 16.97 -9.35 27.94
CA GLY A 577 16.17 -9.43 29.16
C GLY A 577 15.35 -10.70 29.22
N TRP A 578 14.67 -11.04 28.13
CA TRP A 578 13.86 -12.25 28.00
C TRP A 578 14.72 -13.53 27.95
N ARG A 579 15.86 -13.53 27.25
CA ARG A 579 16.81 -14.67 27.26
C ARG A 579 17.34 -14.92 28.69
N ARG A 580 17.65 -13.87 29.45
CA ARG A 580 18.01 -13.95 30.88
C ARG A 580 16.86 -14.48 31.73
N LEU A 581 15.63 -14.02 31.50
CA LEU A 581 14.42 -14.46 32.21
C LEU A 581 14.12 -15.94 31.94
N ARG A 582 14.03 -16.35 30.66
CA ARG A 582 13.80 -17.73 30.19
C ARG A 582 14.86 -18.68 30.73
N SER A 583 16.15 -18.28 30.73
CA SER A 583 17.24 -19.06 31.33
C SER A 583 17.06 -19.26 32.85
N ARG A 584 16.81 -18.17 33.60
CA ARG A 584 16.61 -18.21 35.06
C ARG A 584 15.37 -19.02 35.48
N VAL A 585 14.30 -18.93 34.69
CA VAL A 585 13.02 -19.60 34.95
C VAL A 585 13.09 -21.08 34.55
N GLY A 586 13.71 -21.39 33.40
CA GLY A 586 13.99 -22.75 32.94
C GLY A 586 14.91 -23.53 33.87
N SER A 587 15.86 -22.86 34.55
CA SER A 587 16.70 -23.48 35.59
C SER A 587 15.99 -23.73 36.94
N GLY A 588 14.66 -23.84 36.95
CA GLY A 588 13.83 -24.04 38.16
C GLY A 588 13.52 -22.77 38.94
N GLY A 589 13.77 -21.59 38.38
CA GLY A 589 13.40 -20.32 39.00
C GLY A 589 11.90 -20.02 38.86
N ALA A 590 11.32 -19.39 39.87
CA ALA A 590 9.97 -18.85 39.77
C ALA A 590 9.96 -17.49 39.03
N ILE A 591 8.93 -17.24 38.21
CA ILE A 591 8.63 -15.93 37.63
C ILE A 591 7.89 -15.08 38.68
N THR A 592 8.14 -13.77 38.75
CA THR A 592 7.34 -12.86 39.60
C THR A 592 6.25 -12.17 38.78
N TYR A 593 5.18 -11.74 39.44
CA TYR A 593 4.08 -11.01 38.78
C TYR A 593 4.55 -9.72 38.07
N ALA A 594 5.52 -9.00 38.65
CA ALA A 594 6.14 -7.85 38.00
C ALA A 594 6.90 -8.23 36.72
N GLU A 595 7.60 -9.37 36.71
CA GLU A 595 8.29 -9.88 35.50
C GLU A 595 7.31 -10.40 34.45
N ALA A 596 6.17 -10.98 34.85
CA ALA A 596 5.11 -11.38 33.93
C ALA A 596 4.43 -10.15 33.28
N LEU A 597 4.02 -9.17 34.09
CA LEU A 597 3.49 -7.89 33.62
C LEU A 597 4.47 -7.18 32.66
N SER A 598 5.75 -7.17 33.03
CA SER A 598 6.83 -6.62 32.20
C SER A 598 6.99 -7.38 30.89
N LEU A 599 7.06 -8.72 30.92
CA LEU A 599 7.21 -9.53 29.71
C LEU A 599 6.02 -9.36 28.75
N HIS A 600 4.79 -9.47 29.25
CA HIS A 600 3.61 -9.41 28.39
C HIS A 600 3.50 -8.03 27.72
N SER A 601 3.69 -6.94 28.47
CA SER A 601 3.69 -5.59 27.90
C SER A 601 4.87 -5.32 26.96
N GLN A 602 6.07 -5.85 27.24
CA GLN A 602 7.24 -5.74 26.35
C GLN A 602 7.09 -6.56 25.07
N LEU A 603 6.51 -7.77 25.14
CA LEU A 603 6.23 -8.60 23.98
C LEU A 603 5.25 -7.90 23.04
N ARG A 604 4.13 -7.39 23.57
CA ARG A 604 3.18 -6.59 22.77
C ARG A 604 3.82 -5.34 22.18
N TYR A 605 4.62 -4.61 22.95
CA TYR A 605 5.38 -3.47 22.44
C TYR A 605 6.34 -3.86 21.30
N ALA A 606 7.00 -5.03 21.38
CA ALA A 606 7.85 -5.51 20.31
C ALA A 606 7.06 -5.94 19.06
N GLU A 607 6.04 -6.78 19.23
CA GLU A 607 5.17 -7.30 18.15
C GLU A 607 4.41 -6.19 17.40
N SER A 608 4.05 -5.11 18.08
CA SER A 608 3.19 -4.06 17.53
C SER A 608 3.92 -2.77 17.14
N ILE A 609 4.92 -2.36 17.92
CA ILE A 609 5.53 -1.03 17.80
C ILE A 609 6.97 -1.10 17.29
N LEU A 610 7.80 -1.98 17.86
CA LEU A 610 9.19 -2.12 17.42
C LEU A 610 9.27 -2.73 16.02
N ASP A 611 8.49 -3.78 15.73
CA ASP A 611 8.39 -4.36 14.38
C ASP A 611 7.99 -3.31 13.33
N SER A 612 6.89 -2.59 13.56
CA SER A 612 6.42 -1.49 12.70
C SER A 612 7.49 -0.42 12.46
N ALA A 613 8.23 -0.01 13.49
CA ALA A 613 9.30 0.98 13.39
C ALA A 613 10.55 0.43 12.67
N ILE A 614 10.88 -0.84 12.86
CA ILE A 614 12.05 -1.49 12.27
C ILE A 614 11.81 -1.75 10.78
N ARG A 615 10.67 -2.36 10.41
CA ARG A 615 10.24 -2.55 9.03
C ARG A 615 10.18 -1.24 8.25
N ALA A 616 9.69 -0.16 8.86
CA ALA A 616 9.70 1.17 8.23
C ALA A 616 11.12 1.69 7.95
N GLY A 617 12.09 1.45 8.85
CA GLY A 617 13.49 1.77 8.61
C GLY A 617 14.18 0.85 7.61
N GLU A 618 13.78 -0.41 7.54
CA GLU A 618 14.23 -1.37 6.52
C GLU A 618 13.74 -0.97 5.14
N LEU A 619 12.48 -0.53 5.01
CA LEU A 619 11.94 0.02 3.77
C LEU A 619 12.70 1.28 3.31
N VAL A 620 13.00 2.22 4.22
CA VAL A 620 13.85 3.39 3.93
C VAL A 620 15.29 2.97 3.57
N SER A 621 15.82 1.92 4.20
CA SER A 621 17.14 1.37 3.88
C SER A 621 17.16 0.73 2.50
N SER A 622 16.15 -0.07 2.15
CA SER A 622 15.97 -0.66 0.83
C SER A 622 15.85 0.45 -0.22
N ALA A 623 15.06 1.50 0.04
CA ALA A 623 15.00 2.69 -0.81
C ALA A 623 16.36 3.37 -1.00
N ARG A 624 17.17 3.52 0.06
CA ARG A 624 18.51 4.12 -0.04
C ARG A 624 19.58 3.24 -0.66
N ALA A 625 19.38 1.92 -0.66
CA ALA A 625 20.30 0.94 -1.25
C ALA A 625 19.93 0.59 -2.70
N ALA A 626 18.66 0.76 -3.10
CA ALA A 626 18.19 0.56 -4.45
C ALA A 626 18.55 1.73 -5.37
N GLU A 627 18.99 1.42 -6.58
CA GLU A 627 19.50 2.41 -7.54
C GLU A 627 18.40 3.37 -8.05
N SER A 628 17.15 2.88 -8.14
CA SER A 628 15.94 3.67 -8.45
C SER A 628 15.30 4.34 -7.21
N GLY A 629 15.93 4.27 -6.04
CA GLY A 629 15.39 4.85 -4.82
C GLY A 629 14.09 4.17 -4.35
N TRP A 630 13.12 5.00 -3.97
CA TRP A 630 11.76 4.57 -3.62
C TRP A 630 10.97 3.95 -4.78
N GLU A 631 11.35 4.19 -6.04
CA GLU A 631 10.66 3.68 -7.23
C GLU A 631 11.18 2.28 -7.67
N SER A 632 11.99 1.60 -6.85
CA SER A 632 12.41 0.22 -7.11
C SER A 632 11.26 -0.76 -6.87
N ASP A 633 11.03 -1.71 -7.77
CA ASP A 633 10.01 -2.77 -7.62
C ASP A 633 10.17 -3.56 -6.31
N SER A 634 11.41 -3.76 -5.86
CA SER A 634 11.71 -4.40 -4.57
C SER A 634 11.18 -3.59 -3.38
N VAL A 635 11.22 -2.26 -3.46
CA VAL A 635 10.77 -1.31 -2.43
C VAL A 635 9.25 -1.10 -2.53
N GLN A 636 8.69 -1.05 -3.74
CA GLN A 636 7.24 -0.99 -3.98
C GLN A 636 6.54 -2.30 -3.56
N THR A 637 7.19 -3.45 -3.73
CA THR A 637 6.71 -4.74 -3.20
C THR A 637 6.76 -4.75 -1.68
N GLN A 638 7.90 -4.40 -1.07
CA GLN A 638 8.01 -4.26 0.40
C GLN A 638 6.99 -3.26 0.96
N LEU A 639 6.68 -2.17 0.24
CA LEU A 639 5.60 -1.23 0.57
C LEU A 639 4.22 -1.89 0.49
N ALA A 640 3.92 -2.60 -0.60
CA ALA A 640 2.62 -3.24 -0.79
C ALA A 640 2.37 -4.30 0.29
N GLU A 641 3.38 -5.10 0.64
CA GLU A 641 3.35 -6.04 1.77
C GLU A 641 3.18 -5.31 3.11
N PHE A 642 3.99 -4.28 3.38
CA PHE A 642 3.91 -3.47 4.60
C PHE A 642 2.53 -2.80 4.76
N ALA A 643 1.91 -2.33 3.66
CA ALA A 643 0.57 -1.74 3.67
C ALA A 643 -0.57 -2.79 3.67
N ALA A 644 -0.30 -4.05 3.28
CA ALA A 644 -1.27 -5.15 3.33
C ALA A 644 -1.39 -5.78 4.72
N ASP A 645 -0.30 -5.78 5.51
CA ASP A 645 -0.29 -6.15 6.93
C ASP A 645 -1.06 -5.14 7.82
N ALA A 646 -1.62 -4.07 7.25
CA ALA A 646 -2.43 -3.07 7.94
C ALA A 646 -3.80 -3.61 8.41
N GLY A 647 -3.85 -4.21 9.61
CA GLY A 647 -5.10 -4.67 10.25
C GLY A 647 -6.21 -3.60 10.35
N CYS A 648 -5.82 -2.32 10.34
CA CYS A 648 -6.72 -1.17 10.27
C CYS A 648 -7.20 -0.84 8.84
N ARG A 649 -8.37 -1.37 8.46
CA ARG A 649 -9.17 -0.85 7.32
C ARG A 649 -9.85 0.48 7.69
N GLY A 650 -9.09 1.49 8.13
CA GLY A 650 -9.60 2.56 9.01
C GLY A 650 -9.29 4.02 8.68
N SER A 651 -8.30 4.36 7.82
CA SER A 651 -7.87 5.77 7.69
C SER A 651 -7.29 6.25 6.36
N ALA A 652 -7.23 5.43 5.30
CA ALA A 652 -6.71 5.83 3.97
C ALA A 652 -7.28 7.18 3.42
N GLY A 653 -8.53 7.50 3.76
CA GLY A 653 -9.15 8.78 3.41
C GLY A 653 -8.52 10.03 4.04
N ARG A 654 -7.80 9.93 5.15
CA ARG A 654 -7.09 11.07 5.79
C ARG A 654 -5.87 11.48 4.96
N PHE A 655 -5.05 10.50 4.56
CA PHE A 655 -3.89 10.75 3.72
C PHE A 655 -4.29 11.16 2.29
N SER A 656 -5.29 10.50 1.68
CA SER A 656 -5.83 10.89 0.37
C SER A 656 -6.41 12.32 0.36
N ALA A 657 -7.04 12.78 1.44
CA ALA A 657 -7.50 14.15 1.57
C ALA A 657 -6.34 15.17 1.68
N ALA A 658 -5.24 14.82 2.36
CA ALA A 658 -4.03 15.64 2.41
C ALA A 658 -3.43 15.81 0.99
N LEU A 659 -3.20 14.71 0.26
CA LEU A 659 -2.76 14.73 -1.14
C LEU A 659 -3.65 15.61 -2.02
N THR A 660 -4.97 15.38 -1.97
CA THR A 660 -5.95 16.07 -2.82
C THR A 660 -6.01 17.57 -2.55
N SER A 661 -5.73 18.00 -1.30
CA SER A 661 -5.70 19.42 -0.93
C SER A 661 -4.39 20.14 -1.29
N ALA A 662 -3.27 19.41 -1.41
CA ALA A 662 -1.97 19.97 -1.79
C ALA A 662 -1.80 20.17 -3.32
N ALA A 663 -2.41 19.30 -4.13
CA ALA A 663 -2.20 19.23 -5.59
C ALA A 663 -2.33 20.53 -6.42
N PRO A 664 -3.24 21.51 -6.16
CA PRO A 664 -3.57 22.55 -7.15
C PRO A 664 -2.58 23.71 -7.38
N ARG A 665 -1.38 23.74 -6.79
CA ARG A 665 -0.42 24.86 -6.97
C ARG A 665 1.04 24.42 -6.96
N LEU A 666 1.86 25.15 -7.74
CA LEU A 666 3.30 24.97 -8.01
C LEU A 666 3.61 23.86 -9.03
N ALA A 667 4.12 24.27 -10.19
CA ALA A 667 4.45 23.38 -11.31
C ALA A 667 5.94 23.47 -11.69
N ALA A 668 6.45 22.41 -12.33
CA ALA A 668 7.76 22.28 -12.98
C ALA A 668 9.04 22.36 -12.13
N THR A 669 9.20 23.28 -11.17
CA THR A 669 10.52 23.50 -10.51
C THR A 669 10.68 22.82 -9.14
N HIS A 670 9.62 22.21 -8.59
CA HIS A 670 9.68 21.51 -7.29
C HIS A 670 9.76 19.98 -7.41
N LEU A 671 9.39 19.42 -8.57
CA LEU A 671 8.98 18.02 -8.73
C LEU A 671 9.99 16.97 -8.22
N ALA A 672 11.30 17.19 -8.33
CA ALA A 672 12.32 16.21 -7.96
C ALA A 672 12.56 16.10 -6.43
N LEU A 673 12.30 17.16 -5.67
CA LEU A 673 12.34 17.11 -4.20
C LEU A 673 10.96 16.79 -3.62
N ASP A 674 9.92 17.24 -4.33
CA ASP A 674 8.51 17.04 -4.03
C ASP A 674 8.08 15.58 -4.28
N SER A 675 8.63 14.86 -5.26
CA SER A 675 8.40 13.41 -5.42
C SER A 675 8.92 12.61 -4.23
N GLN A 676 10.16 12.86 -3.79
CA GLN A 676 10.75 12.18 -2.63
C GLN A 676 10.03 12.51 -1.31
N LEU A 677 9.39 13.67 -1.20
CA LEU A 677 8.52 14.01 -0.06
C LEU A 677 7.11 13.39 -0.18
N ARG A 678 6.52 13.40 -1.37
CA ARG A 678 5.25 12.69 -1.67
C ARG A 678 5.40 11.17 -1.57
N ALA A 679 6.62 10.65 -1.66
CA ALA A 679 7.00 9.33 -1.20
C ALA A 679 7.08 9.32 0.34
N ALA A 680 8.07 9.96 0.97
CA ALA A 680 8.37 9.81 2.40
C ALA A 680 7.18 10.09 3.36
N LEU A 681 6.31 11.07 3.05
CA LEU A 681 5.18 11.45 3.91
C LEU A 681 4.07 10.39 4.03
N PRO A 682 3.56 9.74 2.96
CA PRO A 682 2.70 8.56 3.09
C PRO A 682 3.31 7.46 3.95
N PHE A 683 4.56 7.04 3.72
CA PHE A 683 5.16 5.95 4.52
C PHE A 683 5.22 6.28 6.01
N PHE A 684 5.56 7.53 6.33
CA PHE A 684 5.54 8.03 7.70
C PHE A 684 4.13 8.01 8.28
N GLY A 685 3.11 8.37 7.49
CA GLY A 685 1.70 8.17 7.82
C GLY A 685 1.35 6.70 8.07
N THR A 686 1.67 5.79 7.15
CA THR A 686 1.41 4.34 7.27
C THR A 686 2.09 3.76 8.51
N ALA A 687 3.35 4.08 8.78
CA ALA A 687 4.06 3.64 10.00
C ALA A 687 3.43 4.21 11.28
N THR A 688 2.93 5.46 11.24
CA THR A 688 2.14 6.05 12.34
C THR A 688 0.84 5.26 12.56
N GLU A 689 0.10 4.99 11.48
CA GLU A 689 -1.18 4.29 11.54
C GLU A 689 -1.01 2.83 11.97
N HIS A 690 0.05 2.15 11.55
CA HIS A 690 0.44 0.82 12.03
C HIS A 690 0.67 0.81 13.55
N ALA A 691 1.51 1.71 14.06
CA ALA A 691 1.78 1.80 15.49
C ALA A 691 0.51 2.09 16.31
N ILE A 692 -0.38 2.98 15.82
CA ILE A 692 -1.66 3.30 16.47
C ILE A 692 -2.65 2.13 16.40
N CYS A 693 -2.65 1.36 15.32
CA CYS A 693 -3.62 0.29 15.10
C CYS A 693 -3.22 -1.02 15.78
N ALA A 694 -1.95 -1.38 15.74
CA ALA A 694 -1.43 -2.47 16.56
C ALA A 694 -1.59 -2.15 18.06
N ALA A 695 -1.45 -0.87 18.47
CA ALA A 695 -1.80 -0.42 19.82
C ALA A 695 -3.29 -0.64 20.20
N ARG A 696 -4.21 -0.64 19.22
CA ARG A 696 -5.64 -0.90 19.43
C ARG A 696 -5.97 -2.40 19.42
N GLU A 697 -5.26 -3.19 18.64
CA GLU A 697 -5.43 -4.65 18.59
C GLU A 697 -4.89 -5.35 19.84
N ILE A 698 -3.90 -4.74 20.51
CA ILE A 698 -3.35 -5.18 21.81
C ILE A 698 -4.46 -5.39 22.85
N ASP A 699 -5.44 -4.48 22.97
CA ASP A 699 -6.51 -4.59 23.98
C ASP A 699 -7.31 -5.89 23.78
N GLY A 700 -7.84 -6.10 22.58
CA GLY A 700 -8.60 -7.31 22.24
C GLY A 700 -7.76 -8.59 22.25
N ALA A 701 -6.46 -8.51 21.94
CA ALA A 701 -5.53 -9.64 22.04
C ALA A 701 -5.21 -10.02 23.49
N ASN A 702 -5.26 -9.06 24.42
CA ASN A 702 -5.05 -9.28 25.84
C ASN A 702 -6.34 -9.73 26.53
N ASP A 703 -7.51 -9.22 26.16
CA ASP A 703 -8.80 -9.74 26.63
C ASP A 703 -8.96 -11.23 26.30
N ARG A 704 -8.60 -11.63 25.06
CA ARG A 704 -8.51 -13.06 24.68
C ARG A 704 -7.54 -13.84 25.57
N PHE A 705 -6.41 -13.25 25.96
CA PHE A 705 -5.44 -13.87 26.85
C PHE A 705 -5.95 -14.05 28.29
N PHE A 706 -6.75 -13.13 28.82
CA PHE A 706 -7.41 -13.31 30.12
C PHE A 706 -8.48 -14.41 30.08
N ASN A 707 -9.30 -14.42 29.03
CA ASN A 707 -10.32 -15.45 28.83
C ASN A 707 -9.69 -16.85 28.70
N LEU A 708 -8.57 -16.99 27.98
CA LEU A 708 -7.79 -18.24 27.87
C LEU A 708 -7.24 -18.76 29.22
N LEU A 709 -7.18 -17.91 30.25
CA LEU A 709 -6.73 -18.29 31.60
C LEU A 709 -7.89 -18.45 32.60
N GLY A 710 -9.15 -18.43 32.13
CA GLY A 710 -10.33 -18.49 33.00
C GLY A 710 -10.54 -17.22 33.84
N ILE A 711 -9.95 -16.09 33.45
CA ILE A 711 -10.07 -14.80 34.16
C ILE A 711 -11.21 -14.01 33.51
N ASP A 712 -12.44 -14.23 33.99
CA ASP A 712 -13.66 -13.55 33.53
C ASP A 712 -13.59 -12.02 33.77
N SER A 713 -13.25 -11.27 32.73
CA SER A 713 -13.24 -9.80 32.65
C SER A 713 -12.40 -9.08 33.72
N PRO A 714 -11.20 -8.56 33.37
CA PRO A 714 -10.41 -7.76 34.30
C PRO A 714 -11.05 -6.38 34.53
N ASP A 715 -11.90 -6.28 35.56
CA ASP A 715 -12.07 -5.01 36.29
C ASP A 715 -10.66 -4.50 36.65
N PRO A 716 -10.21 -3.35 36.11
CA PRO A 716 -8.82 -2.90 36.27
C PRO A 716 -8.41 -2.59 37.71
N SER A 717 -9.35 -2.61 38.66
CA SER A 717 -9.06 -2.54 40.10
C SER A 717 -8.54 -3.86 40.69
N GLN A 718 -8.78 -5.01 40.06
CA GLN A 718 -8.50 -6.34 40.61
C GLN A 718 -7.09 -6.88 40.29
N LEU A 719 -6.38 -6.31 39.31
CA LEU A 719 -4.98 -6.62 39.00
C LEU A 719 -4.08 -5.38 39.18
N PRO A 720 -3.66 -5.05 40.42
CA PRO A 720 -2.86 -3.85 40.71
C PRO A 720 -1.57 -3.74 39.87
N GLY A 721 -1.55 -2.79 38.95
CA GLY A 721 -0.45 -2.55 38.00
C GLY A 721 -0.80 -2.88 36.53
N PHE A 722 -1.95 -3.52 36.28
CA PHE A 722 -2.48 -3.73 34.93
C PHE A 722 -3.58 -2.69 34.65
N GLN A 723 -3.21 -1.56 34.03
CA GLN A 723 -4.12 -0.46 33.71
C GLN A 723 -4.11 -0.11 32.22
N TYR A 724 -5.28 -0.15 31.60
CA TYR A 724 -5.58 0.57 30.37
C TYR A 724 -6.14 1.96 30.70
N ALA A 725 -5.90 2.93 29.81
CA ALA A 725 -6.68 4.15 29.79
C ALA A 725 -7.91 3.90 28.90
N PRO A 726 -9.16 4.01 29.40
CA PRO A 726 -10.33 3.90 28.55
C PRO A 726 -10.32 5.07 27.54
N ALA A 727 -10.39 4.75 26.25
CA ALA A 727 -10.41 5.75 25.20
C ALA A 727 -11.76 6.48 25.20
N ASN A 728 -11.79 7.73 25.67
CA ASN A 728 -12.94 8.62 25.50
C ASN A 728 -13.11 8.98 24.01
N LEU A 729 -13.85 8.14 23.29
CA LEU A 729 -14.26 8.35 21.90
C LEU A 729 -15.67 8.96 21.80
N ASP A 730 -16.04 9.80 22.78
CA ASP A 730 -17.30 10.56 22.84
C ASP A 730 -17.31 11.75 21.84
N SER A 731 -17.04 11.45 20.58
CA SER A 731 -17.32 12.30 19.43
C SER A 731 -17.97 11.45 18.35
N GLU A 732 -19.31 11.42 18.31
CA GLU A 732 -20.03 10.78 17.22
C GLU A 732 -19.56 11.35 15.87
N PRO A 733 -19.35 10.49 14.84
CA PRO A 733 -18.91 10.96 13.54
C PRO A 733 -20.01 11.83 12.90
N ALA A 734 -19.63 13.05 12.50
CA ALA A 734 -20.58 14.08 12.10
C ALA A 734 -21.42 13.67 10.88
N ALA A 735 -22.75 13.74 11.01
CA ALA A 735 -23.71 13.37 9.97
C ALA A 735 -23.46 14.08 8.63
N HIS A 736 -23.63 13.35 7.53
CA HIS A 736 -23.44 13.88 6.18
C HIS A 736 -24.72 14.55 5.67
N THR A 737 -24.65 15.85 5.37
CA THR A 737 -25.73 16.55 4.67
C THR A 737 -25.57 16.39 3.15
N LEU A 738 -26.56 15.82 2.48
CA LEU A 738 -26.52 15.51 1.04
C LEU A 738 -27.88 15.71 0.35
N ARG A 739 -27.92 15.62 -0.98
CA ARG A 739 -29.13 15.51 -1.79
C ARG A 739 -29.05 14.26 -2.66
N ILE A 740 -30.18 13.60 -2.88
CA ILE A 740 -30.34 12.63 -3.95
C ILE A 740 -30.50 13.41 -5.26
N LEU A 741 -29.73 13.04 -6.26
CA LEU A 741 -29.88 13.47 -7.64
C LEU A 741 -30.54 12.37 -8.47
N ALA A 742 -31.29 12.76 -9.50
CA ALA A 742 -31.71 11.85 -10.56
C ALA A 742 -31.88 12.58 -11.89
N ARG A 743 -31.61 11.91 -13.02
CA ARG A 743 -31.93 12.40 -14.37
C ARG A 743 -32.56 11.29 -15.22
N LEU A 744 -33.48 11.69 -16.10
CA LEU A 744 -34.00 10.83 -17.17
C LEU A 744 -33.00 10.83 -18.33
N ASP A 745 -32.63 9.66 -18.82
CA ASP A 745 -31.72 9.52 -19.97
C ASP A 745 -32.50 9.41 -21.30
N ALA A 746 -31.81 9.51 -22.43
CA ALA A 746 -32.40 9.53 -23.77
C ALA A 746 -33.09 8.21 -24.17
N ASP A 747 -32.69 7.09 -23.55
CA ASP A 747 -33.30 5.76 -23.70
C ASP A 747 -34.48 5.51 -22.74
N GLY A 748 -34.78 6.45 -21.83
CA GLY A 748 -35.84 6.34 -20.84
C GLY A 748 -35.46 5.65 -19.52
N ARG A 749 -34.19 5.26 -19.32
CA ARG A 749 -33.65 4.89 -18.00
C ARG A 749 -33.58 6.12 -17.09
N ILE A 750 -33.48 5.89 -15.78
CA ILE A 750 -33.21 6.95 -14.81
C ILE A 750 -31.91 6.67 -14.06
N GLU A 751 -30.94 7.57 -14.22
CA GLU A 751 -29.66 7.53 -13.51
C GLU A 751 -29.78 8.28 -12.19
N HIS A 752 -29.21 7.70 -11.13
CA HIS A 752 -29.17 8.29 -9.79
C HIS A 752 -27.75 8.73 -9.42
N ALA A 753 -27.65 9.77 -8.58
CA ALA A 753 -26.38 10.22 -8.00
C ALA A 753 -26.64 10.87 -6.63
N VAL A 754 -25.58 11.30 -5.95
CA VAL A 754 -25.68 12.10 -4.72
C VAL A 754 -24.88 13.40 -4.88
N GLU A 755 -25.44 14.52 -4.44
CA GLU A 755 -24.76 15.82 -4.33
C GLU A 755 -24.52 16.14 -2.86
N LEU A 756 -23.25 16.25 -2.44
CA LEU A 756 -22.89 16.58 -1.06
C LEU A 756 -23.08 18.08 -0.75
N ALA A 757 -23.01 18.45 0.54
CA ALA A 757 -23.07 19.84 0.97
C ALA A 757 -21.98 20.75 0.37
N ASP A 758 -20.81 20.18 0.03
CA ASP A 758 -19.68 20.83 -0.64
C ASP A 758 -19.91 21.05 -2.15
N GLY A 759 -20.93 20.43 -2.74
CA GLY A 759 -21.27 20.49 -4.16
C GLY A 759 -20.68 19.36 -5.03
N ARG A 760 -19.87 18.45 -4.46
CA ARG A 760 -19.35 17.26 -5.14
C ARG A 760 -20.48 16.27 -5.46
N ILE A 761 -20.39 15.66 -6.64
CA ILE A 761 -21.33 14.64 -7.09
C ILE A 761 -20.67 13.25 -6.99
N ILE A 762 -21.42 12.26 -6.49
CA ILE A 762 -21.03 10.85 -6.36
C ILE A 762 -21.97 10.01 -7.24
N LEU A 763 -21.39 9.16 -8.09
CA LEU A 763 -22.10 8.24 -8.98
C LEU A 763 -21.83 6.80 -8.53
N PRO A 764 -22.81 6.06 -7.97
CA PRO A 764 -22.65 4.64 -7.65
C PRO A 764 -22.47 3.78 -8.91
N ASP A 765 -21.79 2.64 -8.82
CA ASP A 765 -21.56 1.78 -9.99
C ASP A 765 -22.88 1.34 -10.63
N ARG A 766 -23.73 0.66 -9.84
CA ARG A 766 -25.10 0.32 -10.22
C ARG A 766 -26.01 1.48 -9.82
N ARG A 767 -26.27 2.41 -10.75
CA ARG A 767 -27.07 3.63 -10.49
C ARG A 767 -28.29 3.82 -11.39
N PHE A 768 -28.48 2.95 -12.38
CA PHE A 768 -29.54 3.07 -13.37
C PHE A 768 -30.79 2.26 -12.97
N LEU A 769 -31.97 2.87 -13.12
CA LEU A 769 -33.26 2.19 -13.13
C LEU A 769 -33.72 1.96 -14.56
N ALA A 770 -34.09 0.73 -14.89
CA ALA A 770 -34.50 0.32 -16.23
C ALA A 770 -35.76 1.05 -16.72
N ALA A 771 -35.81 1.36 -18.02
CA ALA A 771 -36.98 1.93 -18.66
C ALA A 771 -38.18 0.97 -18.55
N GLY A 772 -39.33 1.45 -18.06
CA GLY A 772 -40.55 0.64 -17.92
C GLY A 772 -40.59 -0.29 -16.69
N ALA A 773 -39.73 -0.07 -15.69
CA ALA A 773 -39.76 -0.79 -14.41
C ALA A 773 -41.16 -0.84 -13.75
N ALA A 774 -41.41 -1.90 -12.95
CA ALA A 774 -42.76 -2.27 -12.54
C ALA A 774 -43.32 -1.42 -11.38
N PRO A 775 -44.60 -0.98 -11.43
CA PRO A 775 -45.26 -0.29 -10.32
C PRO A 775 -45.25 -1.12 -9.03
N GLY A 776 -44.91 -0.46 -7.91
CA GLY A 776 -44.72 -1.09 -6.60
C GLY A 776 -43.31 -1.64 -6.36
N GLY A 777 -42.54 -1.93 -7.42
CA GLY A 777 -41.16 -2.43 -7.33
C GLY A 777 -40.24 -1.46 -6.59
N THR A 778 -39.35 -2.01 -5.77
CA THR A 778 -38.30 -1.26 -5.06
C THR A 778 -36.95 -1.60 -5.67
N TYR A 779 -36.16 -0.58 -5.97
CA TYR A 779 -34.86 -0.71 -6.63
C TYR A 779 -33.80 0.07 -5.84
N HIS A 780 -32.60 -0.48 -5.76
CA HIS A 780 -31.49 0.07 -4.99
C HIS A 780 -30.27 0.31 -5.89
N SER A 781 -29.53 1.37 -5.63
CA SER A 781 -28.19 1.53 -6.21
C SER A 781 -27.15 0.62 -5.53
N SER A 782 -25.94 0.53 -6.10
CA SER A 782 -24.72 0.28 -5.30
C SER A 782 -24.62 1.28 -4.14
N ALA A 783 -23.78 0.99 -3.15
CA ALA A 783 -23.54 1.92 -2.06
C ALA A 783 -23.12 3.30 -2.57
N VAL A 784 -23.61 4.35 -1.90
CA VAL A 784 -23.02 5.69 -1.97
C VAL A 784 -21.92 5.70 -0.92
N GLU A 785 -20.68 5.83 -1.37
CA GLU A 785 -19.52 5.82 -0.50
C GLU A 785 -18.96 7.22 -0.32
N ILE A 786 -18.63 7.58 0.93
CA ILE A 786 -17.89 8.79 1.27
C ILE A 786 -16.63 8.33 1.99
N SER A 787 -15.47 8.78 1.51
CA SER A 787 -14.16 8.47 2.10
C SER A 787 -13.87 6.97 2.26
N GLY A 788 -14.38 6.13 1.35
CA GLY A 788 -14.21 4.67 1.36
C GLY A 788 -15.13 3.90 2.32
N GLY A 789 -16.11 4.58 2.94
CA GLY A 789 -17.15 3.95 3.74
C GLY A 789 -18.53 4.09 3.09
N PRO A 790 -19.35 3.01 3.02
CA PRO A 790 -20.73 3.11 2.57
C PRO A 790 -21.56 3.88 3.60
N ILE A 791 -22.11 5.03 3.21
CA ILE A 791 -23.04 5.81 4.06
C ILE A 791 -24.50 5.38 3.86
N GLY A 792 -24.77 4.59 2.83
CA GLY A 792 -26.10 4.09 2.48
C GLY A 792 -26.25 3.81 0.99
N ALA A 793 -27.48 3.66 0.50
CA ALA A 793 -27.80 3.46 -0.91
C ALA A 793 -29.05 4.25 -1.32
N ILE A 794 -29.14 4.60 -2.62
CA ILE A 794 -30.29 5.29 -3.18
C ILE A 794 -31.40 4.27 -3.45
N ARG A 795 -32.52 4.39 -2.74
CA ARG A 795 -33.70 3.54 -2.89
C ARG A 795 -34.77 4.27 -3.68
N SER A 796 -35.12 3.74 -4.86
CA SER A 796 -36.20 4.25 -5.72
C SER A 796 -37.40 3.29 -5.75
N GLN A 797 -38.60 3.83 -5.88
CA GLN A 797 -39.84 3.05 -5.96
C GLN A 797 -40.87 3.72 -6.87
N ILE A 798 -41.55 2.94 -7.71
CA ILE A 798 -42.60 3.45 -8.62
C ILE A 798 -43.96 3.38 -7.93
N ASP A 799 -44.68 4.50 -7.87
CA ASP A 799 -46.01 4.57 -7.28
C ASP A 799 -47.15 4.20 -8.26
N SER A 800 -48.38 4.14 -7.74
CA SER A 800 -49.58 3.80 -8.54
C SER A 800 -49.99 4.87 -9.57
N MET A 801 -49.25 5.97 -9.67
CA MET A 801 -49.40 7.01 -10.69
C MET A 801 -48.21 7.04 -11.67
N GLY A 802 -47.31 6.05 -11.60
CA GLY A 802 -46.11 5.96 -12.45
C GLY A 802 -45.02 6.98 -12.10
N ARG A 803 -45.05 7.58 -10.90
CA ARG A 803 -44.03 8.53 -10.44
C ARG A 803 -42.97 7.78 -9.67
N ILE A 804 -41.70 8.17 -9.83
CA ILE A 804 -40.61 7.56 -9.06
C ILE A 804 -40.37 8.38 -7.79
N VAL A 805 -40.46 7.69 -6.66
CA VAL A 805 -40.22 8.22 -5.32
C VAL A 805 -38.83 7.77 -4.90
N VAL A 806 -37.91 8.71 -4.72
CA VAL A 806 -36.57 8.43 -4.18
C VAL A 806 -36.52 8.55 -2.67
N SER A 807 -35.61 7.81 -2.06
CA SER A 807 -35.30 7.82 -0.64
C SER A 807 -33.87 7.34 -0.46
N PHE A 808 -33.27 7.61 0.68
CA PHE A 808 -31.95 7.11 1.03
C PHE A 808 -32.10 6.03 2.09
N LEU A 809 -31.49 4.87 1.89
CA LEU A 809 -31.36 3.85 2.93
C LEU A 809 -29.98 4.04 3.55
N GLY A 810 -29.89 4.51 4.79
CA GLY A 810 -28.62 4.71 5.48
C GLY A 810 -27.88 3.39 5.74
N SER A 811 -26.58 3.47 6.01
CA SER A 811 -25.74 2.32 6.41
C SER A 811 -26.20 1.68 7.72
N ASP A 812 -26.93 2.43 8.54
CA ASP A 812 -27.62 2.01 9.76
C ASP A 812 -28.95 1.27 9.50
N GLY A 813 -29.35 1.13 8.23
CA GLY A 813 -30.62 0.53 7.82
C GLY A 813 -31.84 1.47 7.91
N ASN A 814 -31.68 2.72 8.35
CA ASN A 814 -32.80 3.66 8.46
C ASN A 814 -33.12 4.30 7.11
N GLN A 815 -34.42 4.36 6.76
CA GLN A 815 -34.87 5.02 5.54
C GLN A 815 -35.06 6.53 5.76
N VAL A 816 -34.13 7.33 5.24
CA VAL A 816 -34.21 8.80 5.23
C VAL A 816 -35.00 9.25 4.00
N VAL A 817 -36.09 10.00 4.21
CA VAL A 817 -37.07 10.35 3.19
C VAL A 817 -37.07 11.87 2.96
N PRO A 818 -36.64 12.38 1.79
CA PRO A 818 -36.66 13.82 1.52
C PRO A 818 -38.09 14.37 1.37
N ASP A 819 -38.33 15.62 1.77
CA ASP A 819 -39.58 16.34 1.49
C ASP A 819 -39.87 16.41 -0.02
N ASN A 820 -38.91 16.93 -0.80
CA ASN A 820 -38.97 16.86 -2.26
C ASN A 820 -38.24 15.61 -2.74
N ARG A 821 -38.99 14.61 -3.19
CA ARG A 821 -38.49 13.27 -3.55
C ARG A 821 -39.15 12.62 -4.75
N ILE A 822 -39.97 13.37 -5.50
CA ILE A 822 -40.77 12.83 -6.60
C ILE A 822 -40.13 13.26 -7.91
N ILE A 823 -39.64 12.27 -8.67
CA ILE A 823 -39.29 12.42 -10.08
C ILE A 823 -40.60 12.35 -10.87
N PRO A 824 -41.00 13.41 -11.59
CA PRO A 824 -42.19 13.37 -12.43
C PRO A 824 -41.90 12.55 -13.70
N PRO A 825 -42.88 11.77 -14.22
CA PRO A 825 -42.69 10.90 -15.39
C PRO A 825 -42.46 11.66 -16.72
N ASN A 826 -42.47 13.01 -16.68
CA ASN A 826 -42.15 13.90 -17.80
C ASN A 826 -40.97 14.84 -17.48
N ALA A 827 -40.00 14.36 -16.71
CA ALA A 827 -38.73 15.04 -16.46
C ALA A 827 -37.99 15.38 -17.78
N THR A 828 -37.21 16.46 -17.79
CA THR A 828 -36.38 16.82 -18.95
C THR A 828 -35.18 15.89 -19.07
N VAL A 829 -34.99 15.28 -20.23
CA VAL A 829 -33.86 14.40 -20.54
C VAL A 829 -32.53 15.10 -20.27
N GLY A 830 -31.59 14.39 -19.64
CA GLY A 830 -30.24 14.85 -19.29
C GLY A 830 -30.15 15.80 -18.08
N ALA A 831 -31.28 16.33 -17.58
CA ALA A 831 -31.28 17.34 -16.51
C ALA A 831 -31.32 16.72 -15.11
N TRP A 832 -30.32 17.04 -14.28
CA TRP A 832 -30.27 16.63 -12.87
C TRP A 832 -31.33 17.32 -12.01
N LEU A 833 -32.37 16.57 -11.67
CA LEU A 833 -33.32 16.90 -10.59
C LEU A 833 -32.65 16.68 -9.22
N ARG A 834 -33.07 17.48 -8.24
CA ARG A 834 -32.51 17.51 -6.88
C ARG A 834 -33.59 17.28 -5.83
N SER A 835 -33.32 16.41 -4.87
CA SER A 835 -34.14 16.33 -3.66
C SER A 835 -33.96 17.58 -2.78
N THR A 836 -34.78 17.71 -1.74
CA THR A 836 -34.34 18.53 -0.59
C THR A 836 -33.07 17.95 0.02
N ARG A 837 -32.31 18.76 0.77
CA ARG A 837 -31.22 18.22 1.59
C ARG A 837 -31.80 17.23 2.60
N ILE A 838 -31.05 16.16 2.84
CA ILE A 838 -31.25 15.21 3.92
C ILE A 838 -29.95 15.10 4.71
N GLU A 839 -30.07 14.80 5.99
CA GLU A 839 -28.95 14.40 6.83
C GLU A 839 -29.01 12.89 6.99
N VAL A 840 -27.86 12.24 6.83
CA VAL A 840 -27.70 10.80 7.05
C VAL A 840 -26.58 10.61 8.08
N PRO A 841 -26.67 9.64 9.01
CA PRO A 841 -25.57 9.35 9.91
C PRO A 841 -24.28 9.09 9.14
N ALA A 842 -23.14 9.46 9.72
CA ALA A 842 -21.87 8.90 9.26
C ALA A 842 -21.82 7.41 9.60
N ALA A 843 -20.99 6.64 8.88
CA ALA A 843 -20.97 5.19 8.97
C ALA A 843 -20.79 4.70 10.42
N VAL A 844 -21.80 3.97 10.92
CA VAL A 844 -21.84 3.46 12.29
C VAL A 844 -20.79 2.36 12.47
N PRO A 845 -19.84 2.50 13.41
CA PRO A 845 -18.95 1.39 13.77
C PRO A 845 -19.77 0.21 14.29
N LEU A 846 -19.53 -0.99 13.77
CA LEU A 846 -20.32 -2.19 14.03
C LEU A 846 -20.00 -2.82 15.41
N LEU A 847 -20.18 -2.00 16.47
CA LEU A 847 -19.86 -2.30 17.87
C LEU A 847 -20.81 -1.63 18.88
N ALA A 848 -21.78 -0.80 18.44
CA ALA A 848 -22.69 -0.05 19.30
C ALA A 848 -24.17 -0.43 19.09
N ALA A 849 -24.53 -1.70 19.35
CA ALA A 849 -25.89 -2.22 19.18
C ALA A 849 -26.28 -3.32 20.19
N VAL A 850 -25.90 -3.18 21.47
CA VAL A 850 -26.45 -3.99 22.57
C VAL A 850 -26.86 -3.07 23.71
N GLY A 851 -28.15 -3.09 24.06
CA GLY A 851 -28.78 -2.37 25.16
C GLY A 851 -30.16 -2.95 25.46
#